data_AF-A0A954IR04-F1
#
_entry.id   AF-A0A954IR04-F1
#
_cell.length_a   1.000
_cell.length_b   1.000
_cell.length_c   1.000
_cell.angle_alpha   90.00
_cell.angle_beta   90.00
_cell.angle_gamma   90.00
#
_symmetry.space_group_name_H-M   'P 1'
#
loop_
_entity.id
_entity.type
_entity.pdbx_description
1 polymer ?
#
loop_
_entity_poly.entity_id
_entity_poly.type
_entity_poly.pdbx_seq_one_letter_code
_entity_poly.pdbx_strand_id
1 'polypeptide(L)'
;EQIEELQDDRVDQGYAPVPAFTSITVNNKAIFRTLRGVRVTDVESGRTLWETRSGITAESLITGMQNQSNPTYQDMQFFGGGMPVAATTYNGSSGNVPNERITSLLFRNGTWGGLSSDGDQLFVLEDHAVLIPYSPGDYRAVQGRIQDNLRRDYATNKIVSYNLKTGRPRWEIGGTAMDEPFDRRLAGQYFFGVPVANEGELFAIGERDNEIRMFVLEKETGREKWSQLVAYSDAKIDRDFGRRWWNAQVGVGQGVIVCPKTVGWLIGIDRLNRSVLWAYRYSKPQPDQGNSPFSHQQNNLIQRSNLNEVWGPSAPVIVGHRVVYTPPEDNMMVCLDLFTGKKLWSKSKEDLLYLAGVFENQAVVVGKSHIAGISMESGSTTWTLSFSEDDGRPSGMGVAVDHVYHLPLTSRQLWTVDLKSGKVINKAELPDGLPLLGNLAMYRGLLLSLGAKGMTAYAQEEAIEKEIIALRQKDSNDAWAMLFDANIKVLKGKYELALTLLNKVNTEALPPELQSRYRDLMMQSLIALIQSDLTEHNAEYAKLQDFVKSKEERLTFRRLTADRLRARREVQSAFDEYLALGESDGQLLISRDDDPRVKLSMDRWLSGRFEQLWQEVSGDDRARLDERIAASAEAAQAQGVEASQRFLVLFGFHPQAVSVRRALVEEFALSGDVALAQNQLLKLSRNSD
;
A
#
# COMPACT_ATOMS: atom_id res chain seq x y z
N GLU A 1 -2.46 3.79 -8.65
CA GLU A 1 -2.80 2.89 -9.76
C GLU A 1 -1.93 1.64 -9.73
N GLN A 2 -0.72 1.61 -10.30
CA GLN A 2 0.10 0.37 -10.37
C GLN A 2 0.31 -0.37 -9.03
N ILE A 3 0.45 0.36 -7.91
CA ILE A 3 0.58 -0.24 -6.57
C ILE A 3 -0.73 -0.83 -6.07
N GLU A 4 -1.88 -0.26 -6.44
CA GLU A 4 -3.20 -0.81 -6.11
C GLU A 4 -3.48 -2.04 -6.94
N GLU A 5 -3.24 -1.99 -8.26
CA GLU A 5 -3.37 -3.16 -9.12
C GLU A 5 -2.50 -4.30 -8.61
N LEU A 6 -1.25 -4.01 -8.20
CA LEU A 6 -0.38 -4.98 -7.56
C LEU A 6 -0.98 -5.53 -6.26
N GLN A 7 -1.65 -4.70 -5.45
CA GLN A 7 -2.26 -5.15 -4.21
C GLN A 7 -3.48 -6.04 -4.48
N ASP A 8 -4.34 -5.66 -5.42
CA ASP A 8 -5.52 -6.40 -5.84
C ASP A 8 -5.13 -7.76 -6.43
N ASP A 9 -4.12 -7.79 -7.32
CA ASP A 9 -3.55 -9.03 -7.87
C ASP A 9 -3.10 -10.01 -6.77
N ARG A 10 -2.51 -9.50 -5.68
CA ARG A 10 -2.05 -10.34 -4.57
C ARG A 10 -3.20 -10.87 -3.74
N VAL A 11 -4.25 -10.07 -3.56
CA VAL A 11 -5.48 -10.51 -2.90
C VAL A 11 -6.15 -11.62 -3.72
N ASP A 12 -6.23 -11.46 -5.04
CA ASP A 12 -6.80 -12.45 -5.97
C ASP A 12 -6.00 -13.76 -5.99
N GLN A 13 -4.68 -13.68 -5.81
CA GLN A 13 -3.80 -14.85 -5.64
C GLN A 13 -3.93 -15.53 -4.26
N GLY A 14 -4.79 -15.01 -3.36
CA GLY A 14 -5.05 -15.56 -2.04
C GLY A 14 -4.06 -15.13 -0.95
N TYR A 15 -3.24 -14.11 -1.22
CA TYR A 15 -2.34 -13.52 -0.22
C TYR A 15 -3.04 -12.44 0.62
N ALA A 16 -2.54 -12.24 1.82
CA ALA A 16 -2.88 -11.11 2.69
C ALA A 16 -1.87 -9.97 2.47
N PRO A 17 -2.29 -8.80 1.95
CA PRO A 17 -1.38 -7.70 1.60
C PRO A 17 -1.03 -6.84 2.83
N VAL A 18 -0.55 -7.45 3.91
CA VAL A 18 -0.17 -6.75 5.15
C VAL A 18 1.17 -6.04 4.96
N PRO A 19 1.25 -4.69 5.02
CA PRO A 19 2.50 -3.96 4.87
C PRO A 19 3.55 -4.33 5.92
N ALA A 20 4.82 -4.48 5.49
CA ALA A 20 5.95 -4.79 6.38
C ALA A 20 6.55 -3.55 7.08
N PHE A 21 6.05 -2.35 6.76
CA PHE A 21 6.48 -1.09 7.32
C PHE A 21 5.44 -0.51 8.29
N THR A 22 5.90 0.19 9.32
CA THR A 22 5.05 0.68 10.41
C THR A 22 5.12 2.21 10.51
N SER A 23 4.15 2.80 11.21
CA SER A 23 4.21 4.21 11.63
C SER A 23 4.53 4.29 13.13
N ILE A 24 5.05 5.42 13.55
CA ILE A 24 5.13 5.79 14.97
C ILE A 24 4.48 7.16 15.17
N THR A 25 3.90 7.36 16.35
CA THR A 25 3.29 8.64 16.74
C THR A 25 3.99 9.20 17.98
N VAL A 26 4.47 10.44 17.89
CA VAL A 26 5.27 11.08 18.94
C VAL A 26 4.96 12.57 18.98
N ASN A 27 4.59 13.11 20.14
CA ASN A 27 4.43 14.56 20.36
C ASN A 27 3.61 15.29 19.25
N ASN A 28 2.40 14.81 19.00
CA ASN A 28 1.46 15.26 17.95
C ASN A 28 1.94 15.08 16.51
N LYS A 29 2.94 14.22 16.28
CA LYS A 29 3.47 13.94 14.94
C LYS A 29 3.23 12.49 14.59
N ALA A 30 2.77 12.25 13.37
CA ALA A 30 2.80 10.93 12.77
C ALA A 30 3.99 10.85 11.81
N ILE A 31 4.77 9.80 11.99
CA ILE A 31 6.02 9.55 11.29
C ILE A 31 5.88 8.22 10.57
N PHE A 32 6.08 8.24 9.27
CA PHE A 32 5.93 7.06 8.43
C PHE A 32 6.85 7.16 7.21
N ARG A 33 7.20 6.01 6.64
CA ARG A 33 7.99 5.94 5.42
C ARG A 33 7.10 5.91 4.19
N THR A 34 7.48 6.68 3.18
CA THR A 34 6.93 6.67 1.82
C THR A 34 8.01 6.15 0.86
N LEU A 35 7.67 5.97 -0.43
CA LEU A 35 8.67 5.65 -1.44
C LEU A 35 9.71 6.77 -1.67
N ARG A 36 9.45 7.98 -1.17
CA ARG A 36 10.35 9.14 -1.24
C ARG A 36 11.34 9.21 -0.07
N GLY A 37 11.01 8.57 1.06
CA GLY A 37 11.78 8.70 2.29
C GLY A 37 10.89 8.71 3.52
N VAL A 38 11.38 9.22 4.63
CA VAL A 38 10.62 9.36 5.87
C VAL A 38 9.94 10.72 5.92
N ARG A 39 8.63 10.71 6.19
CA ARG A 39 7.81 11.89 6.30
C ARG A 39 7.33 12.08 7.74
N VAL A 40 7.40 13.31 8.22
CA VAL A 40 6.87 13.72 9.51
C VAL A 40 5.74 14.71 9.28
N THR A 41 4.56 14.35 9.77
CA THR A 41 3.33 15.13 9.61
C THR A 41 2.78 15.51 10.97
N ASP A 42 2.16 16.69 11.06
CA ASP A 42 1.30 17.00 12.19
C ASP A 42 0.00 16.18 12.07
N VAL A 43 -0.37 15.48 13.14
CA VAL A 43 -1.46 14.49 13.08
C VAL A 43 -2.81 15.14 12.88
N GLU A 44 -3.04 16.31 13.50
CA GLU A 44 -4.33 17.00 13.50
C GLU A 44 -4.60 17.68 12.16
N SER A 45 -3.60 18.39 11.62
CA SER A 45 -3.74 19.11 10.35
C SER A 45 -3.42 18.27 9.11
N GLY A 46 -2.72 17.14 9.26
CA GLY A 46 -2.18 16.37 8.14
C GLY A 46 -1.02 17.06 7.40
N ARG A 47 -0.61 18.25 7.84
CA ARG A 47 0.45 19.03 7.19
C ARG A 47 1.79 18.33 7.35
N THR A 48 2.52 18.21 6.24
CA THR A 48 3.91 17.75 6.28
C THR A 48 4.78 18.83 6.94
N LEU A 49 5.43 18.46 8.05
CA LEU A 49 6.37 19.31 8.75
C LEU A 49 7.74 19.28 8.06
N TRP A 50 8.21 18.07 7.74
CA TRP A 50 9.42 17.84 6.96
C TRP A 50 9.44 16.41 6.40
N GLU A 51 10.26 16.22 5.38
CA GLU A 51 10.48 14.93 4.72
C GLU A 51 11.97 14.81 4.36
N THR A 52 12.54 13.62 4.53
CA THR A 52 13.92 13.34 4.12
C THR A 52 14.04 13.44 2.60
N ARG A 53 15.08 14.10 2.09
CA ARG A 53 15.30 14.30 0.64
C ARG A 53 16.65 13.76 0.13
N SER A 54 17.44 13.12 0.98
CA SER A 54 18.78 12.66 0.63
C SER A 54 18.80 11.27 0.01
N GLY A 55 19.73 11.04 -0.91
CA GLY A 55 20.06 9.71 -1.45
C GLY A 55 19.14 9.23 -2.58
N ILE A 56 19.28 7.94 -2.88
CA ILE A 56 18.52 7.24 -3.92
C ILE A 56 17.26 6.67 -3.29
N THR A 57 16.10 7.19 -3.68
CA THR A 57 14.80 6.81 -3.12
C THR A 57 14.19 5.64 -3.89
N ALA A 58 13.27 4.89 -3.27
CA ALA A 58 12.55 3.83 -3.97
C ALA A 58 11.74 4.39 -5.15
N GLU A 59 11.13 5.57 -4.99
CA GLU A 59 10.42 6.26 -6.07
C GLU A 59 11.36 6.59 -7.25
N SER A 60 12.57 7.09 -6.99
CA SER A 60 13.55 7.42 -8.05
C SER A 60 13.96 6.19 -8.87
N LEU A 61 14.06 5.03 -8.21
CA LEU A 61 14.39 3.75 -8.86
C LEU A 61 13.22 3.21 -9.67
N ILE A 62 11.99 3.38 -9.17
CA ILE A 62 10.78 2.89 -9.85
C ILE A 62 10.46 3.74 -11.09
N THR A 63 10.59 5.06 -10.95
CA THR A 63 10.24 6.03 -12.00
C THR A 63 11.38 6.28 -13.00
N GLY A 64 12.61 5.88 -12.67
CA GLY A 64 13.81 6.22 -13.44
C GLY A 64 14.22 7.70 -13.33
N MET A 65 13.51 8.52 -12.54
CA MET A 65 13.85 9.92 -12.31
C MET A 65 14.91 10.02 -11.21
N GLN A 66 16.18 10.21 -11.59
CA GLN A 66 17.22 10.56 -10.61
C GLN A 66 16.97 11.97 -10.05
N ASN A 67 17.02 12.12 -8.73
CA ASN A 67 16.93 13.41 -8.05
C ASN A 67 18.00 14.38 -8.60
N GLN A 68 17.57 15.50 -9.18
CA GLN A 68 18.42 16.55 -9.78
C GLN A 68 19.31 17.31 -8.76
N SER A 69 19.32 16.92 -7.49
CA SER A 69 19.99 17.67 -6.41
C SER A 69 21.49 17.37 -6.23
N ASN A 70 22.10 16.52 -7.06
CA ASN A 70 23.56 16.38 -7.12
C ASN A 70 24.06 16.58 -8.57
N PRO A 71 24.78 17.68 -8.89
CA PRO A 71 25.22 17.98 -10.26
C PRO A 71 26.32 17.05 -10.81
N THR A 72 26.84 16.13 -10.01
CA THR A 72 28.00 15.29 -10.39
C THR A 72 27.64 14.03 -11.19
N TYR A 73 26.36 13.81 -11.49
CA TYR A 73 25.86 12.55 -12.07
C TYR A 73 25.38 12.67 -13.53
N GLN A 74 25.73 13.75 -14.24
CA GLN A 74 25.28 13.96 -15.64
C GLN A 74 26.04 13.13 -16.68
N ASP A 75 27.24 12.62 -16.38
CA ASP A 75 28.04 11.85 -17.33
C ASP A 75 28.13 10.39 -16.88
N MET A 76 27.21 9.52 -17.30
CA MET A 76 27.44 8.05 -17.47
C MET A 76 26.21 7.30 -18.00
N GLN A 77 25.57 7.83 -19.04
CA GLN A 77 24.92 6.97 -20.03
C GLN A 77 25.91 6.85 -21.20
N PHE A 78 26.31 5.62 -21.56
CA PHE A 78 26.80 5.17 -22.89
C PHE A 78 28.06 4.28 -22.99
N PHE A 79 28.77 3.88 -21.93
CA PHE A 79 29.90 2.94 -22.11
C PHE A 79 29.91 1.78 -21.12
N GLY A 80 29.44 0.62 -21.59
CA GLY A 80 29.57 -0.68 -20.92
C GLY A 80 28.27 -1.48 -21.09
N GLY A 81 28.32 -2.57 -21.87
CA GLY A 81 27.17 -3.40 -22.27
C GLY A 81 26.49 -4.18 -21.13
N GLY A 82 26.05 -3.48 -20.08
CA GLY A 82 25.13 -3.98 -19.07
C GLY A 82 23.70 -3.69 -19.49
N MET A 83 22.83 -4.70 -19.33
CA MET A 83 21.39 -4.59 -19.56
C MET A 83 20.84 -3.29 -18.94
N PRO A 84 19.97 -2.55 -19.65
CA PRO A 84 19.31 -1.39 -19.07
C PRO A 84 18.62 -1.84 -17.78
N VAL A 85 18.70 -1.02 -16.73
CA VAL A 85 17.80 -1.16 -15.58
C VAL A 85 16.41 -0.98 -16.16
N ALA A 86 15.75 -2.09 -16.49
CA ALA A 86 14.42 -2.08 -17.04
C ALA A 86 13.58 -1.25 -16.09
N ALA A 87 13.06 -0.13 -16.59
CA ALA A 87 12.03 0.63 -15.90
C ALA A 87 11.04 -0.38 -15.34
N THR A 88 10.70 -0.27 -14.06
CA THR A 88 9.71 -1.14 -13.40
C THR A 88 8.30 -0.79 -13.88
N THR A 89 8.14 -0.60 -15.18
CA THR A 89 6.87 -0.31 -15.83
C THR A 89 6.02 -1.56 -15.71
N TYR A 90 4.92 -1.42 -14.98
CA TYR A 90 3.88 -2.43 -14.87
C TYR A 90 3.37 -2.78 -16.27
N ASN A 91 3.46 -4.05 -16.63
CA ASN A 91 2.83 -4.58 -17.83
C ASN A 91 2.07 -5.84 -17.35
N GLY A 92 0.75 -5.70 -17.17
CA GLY A 92 -0.16 -6.67 -16.53
C GLY A 92 -0.32 -8.01 -17.25
N SER A 93 0.70 -8.46 -17.98
CA SER A 93 0.76 -9.76 -18.62
C SER A 93 2.17 -10.35 -18.48
N SER A 94 2.24 -11.58 -17.94
CA SER A 94 3.42 -12.43 -17.70
C SER A 94 4.23 -12.16 -16.42
N GLY A 95 4.58 -13.26 -15.72
CA GLY A 95 5.25 -13.30 -14.41
C GLY A 95 6.67 -12.75 -14.36
N ASN A 96 6.82 -11.43 -14.54
CA ASN A 96 8.10 -10.76 -14.63
C ASN A 96 8.58 -10.16 -13.30
N VAL A 97 9.89 -10.30 -13.09
CA VAL A 97 10.73 -9.91 -11.95
C VAL A 97 10.44 -8.54 -11.30
N PRO A 98 9.99 -7.47 -12.01
CA PRO A 98 9.68 -6.17 -11.39
C PRO A 98 8.56 -6.19 -10.32
N ASN A 99 7.48 -6.95 -10.56
CA ASN A 99 6.34 -7.00 -9.63
C ASN A 99 6.73 -7.63 -8.28
N GLU A 100 7.63 -8.61 -8.31
CA GLU A 100 8.14 -9.25 -7.11
C GLU A 100 9.03 -8.31 -6.27
N ARG A 101 9.73 -7.36 -6.90
CA ARG A 101 10.60 -6.42 -6.17
C ARG A 101 9.81 -5.39 -5.37
N ILE A 102 8.78 -4.80 -5.97
CA ILE A 102 7.89 -3.86 -5.27
C ILE A 102 7.10 -4.62 -4.19
N THR A 103 6.61 -5.83 -4.51
CA THR A 103 5.94 -6.70 -3.52
C THR A 103 6.86 -6.98 -2.33
N SER A 104 8.12 -7.34 -2.58
CA SER A 104 9.08 -7.64 -1.51
C SER A 104 9.43 -6.40 -0.69
N LEU A 105 9.58 -5.23 -1.34
CA LEU A 105 9.82 -3.96 -0.63
C LEU A 105 8.67 -3.62 0.33
N LEU A 106 7.43 -3.71 -0.13
CA LEU A 106 6.26 -3.28 0.63
C LEU A 106 5.81 -4.29 1.69
N PHE A 107 5.90 -5.59 1.40
CA PHE A 107 5.25 -6.63 2.20
C PHE A 107 6.21 -7.66 2.82
N ARG A 108 7.53 -7.60 2.53
CA ARG A 108 8.53 -8.52 3.12
C ARG A 108 9.69 -7.82 3.83
N ASN A 109 10.12 -6.66 3.33
CA ASN A 109 11.31 -5.98 3.84
C ASN A 109 11.02 -5.20 5.12
N GLY A 110 11.15 -5.87 6.27
CA GLY A 110 10.98 -5.25 7.59
C GLY A 110 12.08 -4.27 7.97
N THR A 111 13.26 -4.37 7.36
CA THR A 111 14.39 -3.46 7.62
C THR A 111 14.14 -2.07 7.03
N TRP A 112 13.57 -2.00 5.83
CA TRP A 112 13.28 -0.73 5.16
C TRP A 112 12.21 0.11 5.90
N GLY A 113 11.19 -0.58 6.42
CA GLY A 113 10.03 0.04 7.05
C GLY A 113 10.20 0.49 8.50
N GLY A 114 11.32 0.17 9.14
CA GLY A 114 11.54 0.43 10.57
C GLY A 114 11.68 1.91 10.91
N LEU A 115 11.07 2.33 12.00
CA LEU A 115 11.17 3.68 12.59
C LEU A 115 11.25 3.57 14.12
N SER A 116 12.03 4.46 14.75
CA SER A 116 12.18 4.51 16.21
C SER A 116 12.46 5.94 16.66
N SER A 117 12.04 6.30 17.87
CA SER A 117 12.24 7.64 18.42
C SER A 117 12.40 7.59 19.94
N ASP A 118 13.19 8.52 20.48
CA ASP A 118 13.32 8.78 21.92
C ASP A 118 12.45 9.95 22.42
N GLY A 119 11.63 10.54 21.54
CA GLY A 119 10.83 11.74 21.82
C GLY A 119 11.39 13.06 21.28
N ASP A 120 12.72 13.19 21.14
CA ASP A 120 13.42 14.38 20.60
C ASP A 120 14.08 14.09 19.24
N GLN A 121 14.52 12.85 19.05
CA GLN A 121 15.22 12.37 17.87
C GLN A 121 14.40 11.28 17.17
N LEU A 122 14.52 11.26 15.85
CA LEU A 122 14.00 10.19 15.00
C LEU A 122 15.18 9.40 14.45
N PHE A 123 15.18 8.08 14.65
CA PHE A 123 16.21 7.18 14.15
C PHE A 123 15.69 6.41 12.94
N VAL A 124 16.48 6.45 11.86
CA VAL A 124 16.10 5.94 10.55
C VAL A 124 17.27 5.17 9.95
N LEU A 125 16.97 4.07 9.24
CA LEU A 125 17.95 3.44 8.36
C LEU A 125 17.97 4.14 6.99
N GLU A 126 19.14 4.61 6.59
CA GLU A 126 19.40 5.27 5.30
C GLU A 126 20.46 4.50 4.50
N ASP A 127 20.56 4.80 3.21
CA ASP A 127 21.48 4.17 2.26
C ASP A 127 21.37 2.63 2.14
N HIS A 128 20.29 2.05 2.67
CA HIS A 128 19.98 0.64 2.47
C HIS A 128 19.55 0.39 1.01
N ALA A 129 20.33 -0.42 0.28
CA ALA A 129 20.06 -0.70 -1.13
C ALA A 129 18.77 -1.50 -1.35
N VAL A 130 17.68 -0.82 -1.70
CA VAL A 130 16.37 -1.43 -2.02
C VAL A 130 16.20 -1.74 -3.52
N LEU A 131 15.20 -2.56 -3.87
CA LEU A 131 14.85 -2.91 -5.25
C LEU A 131 16.03 -3.47 -6.07
N ILE A 132 16.90 -4.23 -5.40
CA ILE A 132 18.04 -4.89 -6.02
C ILE A 132 17.59 -5.89 -7.10
N PRO A 133 18.42 -6.15 -8.12
CA PRO A 133 18.00 -6.98 -9.24
C PRO A 133 17.95 -8.47 -8.94
N TYR A 134 18.48 -8.89 -7.78
CA TYR A 134 18.71 -10.27 -7.41
C TYR A 134 17.65 -10.77 -6.43
N SER A 135 17.33 -12.06 -6.55
CA SER A 135 16.38 -12.73 -5.65
C SER A 135 17.11 -13.45 -4.51
N PRO A 136 16.46 -13.66 -3.35
CA PRO A 136 16.98 -14.57 -2.33
C PRO A 136 17.31 -15.95 -2.92
N GLY A 137 18.41 -16.56 -2.47
CA GLY A 137 18.92 -17.84 -2.96
C GLY A 137 19.75 -17.79 -4.25
N ASP A 138 19.84 -16.63 -4.91
CA ASP A 138 20.65 -16.48 -6.13
C ASP A 138 22.14 -16.31 -5.79
N TYR A 139 22.87 -17.42 -5.70
CA TYR A 139 24.30 -17.40 -5.40
C TYR A 139 25.18 -16.91 -6.56
N ARG A 140 24.69 -16.93 -7.81
CA ARG A 140 25.46 -16.55 -9.01
C ARG A 140 25.41 -15.05 -9.28
N ALA A 141 24.41 -14.37 -8.73
CA ALA A 141 24.16 -12.94 -8.84
C ALA A 141 25.36 -12.02 -8.56
N VAL A 142 26.24 -12.38 -7.61
CA VAL A 142 27.15 -11.42 -6.94
C VAL A 142 28.62 -11.80 -7.04
N GLN A 143 29.06 -12.50 -8.10
CA GLN A 143 30.49 -12.81 -8.27
C GLN A 143 31.32 -11.51 -8.39
N GLY A 144 31.80 -10.99 -7.26
CA GLY A 144 32.70 -9.84 -7.15
C GLY A 144 32.05 -8.44 -7.08
N ARG A 145 30.71 -8.31 -7.09
CA ARG A 145 30.03 -6.99 -7.07
C ARG A 145 29.37 -6.69 -5.73
N ILE A 146 30.06 -5.94 -4.87
CA ILE A 146 29.53 -5.46 -3.58
C ILE A 146 28.63 -4.22 -3.75
N GLN A 147 28.73 -3.54 -4.90
CA GLN A 147 27.97 -2.34 -5.22
C GLN A 147 27.22 -2.47 -6.55
N ASP A 148 26.11 -1.74 -6.67
CA ASP A 148 25.40 -1.57 -7.94
C ASP A 148 25.95 -0.42 -8.80
N ASN A 149 25.39 -0.22 -9.99
CA ASN A 149 25.80 0.86 -10.90
C ASN A 149 25.56 2.27 -10.32
N LEU A 150 24.74 2.39 -9.27
CA LEU A 150 24.48 3.62 -8.54
C LEU A 150 25.40 3.74 -7.31
N ARG A 151 26.42 2.88 -7.19
CA ARG A 151 27.37 2.77 -6.07
C ARG A 151 26.70 2.49 -4.73
N ARG A 152 25.49 1.92 -4.73
CA ARG A 152 24.83 1.48 -3.50
C ARG A 152 25.45 0.17 -3.05
N ASP A 153 25.95 0.17 -1.82
CA ASP A 153 26.61 -0.95 -1.18
C ASP A 153 25.59 -1.95 -0.65
N TYR A 154 25.75 -3.23 -1.03
CA TYR A 154 24.91 -4.32 -0.56
C TYR A 154 25.33 -4.81 0.84
N ALA A 155 26.56 -4.52 1.26
CA ALA A 155 27.14 -4.97 2.51
C ALA A 155 26.89 -4.02 3.68
N THR A 156 26.38 -2.81 3.45
CA THR A 156 26.27 -1.77 4.49
C THR A 156 24.97 -0.99 4.42
N ASN A 157 24.64 -0.29 5.50
CA ASN A 157 23.63 0.77 5.56
C ASN A 157 24.01 1.75 6.68
N LYS A 158 23.19 2.78 6.90
CA LYS A 158 23.46 3.81 7.92
C LYS A 158 22.31 3.92 8.90
N ILE A 159 22.63 4.16 10.16
CA ILE A 159 21.68 4.74 11.12
C ILE A 159 21.89 6.24 11.13
N VAL A 160 20.83 6.99 10.87
CA VAL A 160 20.81 8.46 10.92
C VAL A 160 19.86 8.90 12.02
N SER A 161 20.33 9.80 12.87
CA SER A 161 19.49 10.52 13.83
C SER A 161 19.09 11.87 13.27
N TYR A 162 17.79 12.14 13.21
CA TYR A 162 17.23 13.43 12.85
C TYR A 162 16.65 14.12 14.07
N ASN A 163 16.83 15.42 14.21
CA ASN A 163 16.06 16.22 15.15
C ASN A 163 14.58 16.16 14.74
N LEU A 164 13.71 15.62 15.62
CA LEU A 164 12.32 15.34 15.29
C LEU A 164 11.52 16.60 14.91
N LYS A 165 11.90 17.76 15.46
CA LYS A 165 11.21 19.03 15.19
C LYS A 165 11.61 19.66 13.85
N THR A 166 12.88 19.58 13.48
CA THR A 166 13.45 20.35 12.36
C THR A 166 13.82 19.51 11.14
N GLY A 167 13.91 18.19 11.29
CA GLY A 167 14.36 17.28 10.22
C GLY A 167 15.85 17.37 9.90
N ARG A 168 16.64 18.10 10.69
CA ARG A 168 18.10 18.20 10.48
C ARG A 168 18.80 16.95 11.02
N PRO A 169 19.72 16.33 10.26
CA PRO A 169 20.58 15.27 10.78
C PRO A 169 21.39 15.78 11.96
N ARG A 170 21.45 15.02 13.06
CA ARG A 170 22.31 15.28 14.22
C ARG A 170 23.60 14.48 14.16
N TRP A 171 23.51 13.21 13.80
CA TRP A 171 24.66 12.33 13.65
C TRP A 171 24.31 11.15 12.74
N GLU A 172 25.36 10.53 12.19
CA GLU A 172 25.29 9.37 11.31
C GLU A 172 26.36 8.35 11.71
N ILE A 173 26.00 7.06 11.68
CA ILE A 173 26.92 5.94 11.87
C ILE A 173 26.67 4.87 10.79
N GLY A 174 27.69 4.06 10.49
CA GLY A 174 27.64 3.07 9.42
C GLY A 174 28.05 3.61 8.05
N GLY A 175 27.56 2.94 7.01
CA GLY A 175 27.89 3.16 5.60
C GLY A 175 29.16 2.43 5.18
N THR A 176 29.53 2.56 3.90
CA THR A 176 30.72 1.94 3.33
C THR A 176 31.98 2.36 4.07
N ALA A 177 32.81 1.38 4.46
CA ALA A 177 34.15 1.61 4.96
C ALA A 177 35.09 1.90 3.79
N MET A 178 35.90 2.95 3.90
CA MET A 178 36.94 3.29 2.94
C MET A 178 38.34 2.92 3.47
N ASP A 179 38.41 2.40 4.70
CA ASP A 179 39.64 2.09 5.45
C ASP A 179 40.50 3.35 5.65
N GLU A 180 39.84 4.50 5.86
CA GLU A 180 40.47 5.80 6.06
C GLU A 180 40.27 6.32 7.51
N PRO A 181 41.17 7.15 8.05
CA PRO A 181 41.06 7.67 9.43
C PRO A 181 39.79 8.47 9.72
N PHE A 182 39.11 8.96 8.69
CA PHE A 182 37.90 9.79 8.76
C PHE A 182 36.63 9.00 8.42
N ASP A 183 36.73 7.66 8.32
CA ASP A 183 35.55 6.80 8.22
C ASP A 183 34.56 7.09 9.35
N ARG A 184 33.27 7.02 9.01
CA ARG A 184 32.21 7.17 10.02
C ARG A 184 32.37 6.08 11.09
N ARG A 185 31.90 6.38 12.30
CA ARG A 185 31.81 5.36 13.36
C ARG A 185 31.00 4.18 12.84
N LEU A 186 31.46 2.97 13.13
CA LEU A 186 30.84 1.72 12.70
C LEU A 186 30.72 1.57 11.17
N ALA A 187 31.57 2.24 10.38
CA ALA A 187 31.64 2.01 8.94
C ALA A 187 31.92 0.52 8.63
N GLY A 188 31.35 0.03 7.52
CA GLY A 188 31.38 -1.38 7.13
C GLY A 188 30.30 -2.24 7.78
N GLN A 189 29.46 -1.68 8.66
CA GLN A 189 28.38 -2.42 9.32
C GLN A 189 27.09 -2.42 8.49
N TYR A 190 26.43 -3.58 8.45
CA TYR A 190 25.05 -3.73 8.05
C TYR A 190 24.15 -3.84 9.28
N PHE A 191 23.31 -2.82 9.52
CA PHE A 191 22.34 -2.85 10.61
C PHE A 191 21.05 -3.56 10.19
N PHE A 192 20.57 -4.49 11.03
CA PHE A 192 19.35 -5.28 10.78
C PHE A 192 18.06 -4.62 11.27
N GLY A 193 18.06 -3.30 11.44
CA GLY A 193 16.89 -2.57 11.92
C GLY A 193 17.28 -1.22 12.50
N VAL A 194 16.28 -0.36 12.72
CA VAL A 194 16.48 0.89 13.46
C VAL A 194 16.76 0.60 14.93
N PRO A 195 17.58 1.44 15.61
CA PRO A 195 17.90 1.21 17.01
C PRO A 195 16.65 1.34 17.88
N VAL A 196 16.54 0.46 18.89
CA VAL A 196 15.50 0.57 19.92
C VAL A 196 15.97 1.57 20.97
N ALA A 197 15.17 2.60 21.24
CA ALA A 197 15.46 3.58 22.29
C ALA A 197 14.87 3.12 23.62
N ASN A 198 15.70 2.96 24.65
CA ASN A 198 15.25 2.59 25.99
C ASN A 198 16.13 3.26 27.05
N GLU A 199 15.51 3.96 28.01
CA GLU A 199 16.19 4.61 29.14
C GLU A 199 17.42 5.46 28.78
N GLY A 200 17.35 6.17 27.65
CA GLY A 200 18.42 7.07 27.19
C GLY A 200 19.57 6.39 26.43
N GLU A 201 19.48 5.09 26.19
CA GLU A 201 20.42 4.33 25.36
C GLU A 201 19.74 3.82 24.09
N LEU A 202 20.55 3.54 23.07
CA LEU A 202 20.10 2.99 21.80
C LEU A 202 20.68 1.60 21.59
N PHE A 203 19.86 0.63 21.20
CA PHE A 203 20.26 -0.76 21.02
C PHE A 203 20.08 -1.19 19.57
N ALA A 204 21.12 -1.71 18.93
CA ALA A 204 21.09 -2.12 17.53
C ALA A 204 21.83 -3.44 17.29
N ILE A 205 21.39 -4.21 16.29
CA ILE A 205 22.11 -5.38 15.78
C ILE A 205 22.78 -5.00 14.46
N GLY A 206 24.07 -5.32 14.32
CA GLY A 206 24.81 -5.12 13.08
C GLY A 206 25.71 -6.30 12.74
N GLU A 207 26.02 -6.48 11.46
CA GLU A 207 27.00 -7.44 10.96
C GLU A 207 28.10 -6.76 10.15
N ARG A 208 29.34 -7.17 10.42
CA ARG A 208 30.52 -6.88 9.60
C ARG A 208 31.41 -8.12 9.60
N ASP A 209 31.92 -8.49 8.43
CA ASP A 209 32.83 -9.62 8.27
C ASP A 209 32.33 -10.92 8.92
N ASN A 210 31.03 -11.21 8.73
CA ASN A 210 30.30 -12.34 9.31
C ASN A 210 30.14 -12.33 10.84
N GLU A 211 30.61 -11.29 11.54
CA GLU A 211 30.38 -11.10 12.97
C GLU A 211 29.11 -10.32 13.23
N ILE A 212 28.13 -10.96 13.86
CA ILE A 212 26.89 -10.32 14.27
C ILE A 212 27.06 -9.86 15.72
N ARG A 213 26.97 -8.55 15.93
CA ARG A 213 27.14 -7.90 17.23
C ARG A 213 25.88 -7.14 17.63
N MET A 214 25.61 -7.13 18.93
CA MET A 214 24.70 -6.18 19.54
C MET A 214 25.49 -4.97 20.04
N PHE A 215 25.02 -3.78 19.70
CA PHE A 215 25.61 -2.50 20.07
C PHE A 215 24.70 -1.74 21.02
N VAL A 216 25.29 -1.15 22.05
CA VAL A 216 24.67 -0.12 22.87
C VAL A 216 25.33 1.21 22.56
N LEU A 217 24.53 2.18 22.11
CA LEU A 217 24.99 3.46 21.60
C LEU A 217 24.47 4.61 22.48
N GLU A 218 25.27 5.67 22.56
CA GLU A 218 24.91 6.97 23.13
C GLU A 218 23.92 7.68 22.20
N LYS A 219 22.78 8.14 22.75
CA LYS A 219 21.71 8.73 21.92
C LYS A 219 22.09 10.06 21.29
N GLU A 220 23.01 10.82 21.90
CA GLU A 220 23.39 12.16 21.45
C GLU A 220 24.38 12.14 20.28
N THR A 221 25.18 11.08 20.16
CA THR A 221 26.33 11.03 19.24
C THR A 221 26.36 9.79 18.35
N GLY A 222 25.57 8.75 18.67
CA GLY A 222 25.65 7.44 18.05
C GLY A 222 26.93 6.67 18.42
N ARG A 223 27.73 7.16 19.37
CA ARG A 223 28.98 6.50 19.79
C ARG A 223 28.67 5.18 20.50
N GLU A 224 29.41 4.13 20.13
CA GLU A 224 29.38 2.85 20.84
C GLU A 224 29.84 3.03 22.30
N LYS A 225 28.95 2.71 23.24
CA LYS A 225 29.30 2.57 24.66
C LYS A 225 29.93 1.22 24.93
N TRP A 226 29.35 0.17 24.34
CA TRP A 226 29.88 -1.18 24.33
C TRP A 226 29.16 -2.02 23.27
N SER A 227 29.77 -3.15 22.90
CA SER A 227 29.16 -4.16 22.04
C SER A 227 29.44 -5.57 22.54
N GLN A 228 28.55 -6.50 22.19
CA GLN A 228 28.67 -7.92 22.50
C GLN A 228 28.57 -8.72 21.20
N LEU A 229 29.53 -9.61 20.96
CA LEU A 229 29.43 -10.60 19.88
C LEU A 229 28.32 -11.59 20.23
N VAL A 230 27.35 -11.76 19.32
CA VAL A 230 26.19 -12.60 19.55
C VAL A 230 26.10 -13.79 18.60
N ALA A 231 26.64 -13.71 17.38
CA ALA A 231 26.72 -14.84 16.45
C ALA A 231 27.77 -14.63 15.36
N TYR A 232 28.06 -15.72 14.65
CA TYR A 232 28.66 -15.71 13.33
C TYR A 232 27.61 -16.14 12.29
N SER A 233 27.69 -15.60 11.08
CA SER A 233 26.90 -16.03 9.92
C SER A 233 27.72 -16.92 8.98
N ASP A 234 27.08 -17.90 8.35
CA ASP A 234 27.75 -18.78 7.37
C ASP A 234 27.93 -18.13 5.99
N ALA A 235 27.10 -17.15 5.66
CA ALA A 235 27.16 -16.36 4.42
C ALA A 235 27.23 -14.87 4.74
N LYS A 236 28.06 -14.14 3.98
CA LYS A 236 28.16 -12.67 4.09
C LYS A 236 26.87 -11.99 3.64
N ILE A 237 26.53 -10.90 4.33
CA ILE A 237 25.28 -10.16 4.08
C ILE A 237 25.16 -9.54 2.67
N ASP A 238 26.29 -9.27 2.00
CA ASP A 238 26.31 -8.77 0.61
C ASP A 238 25.84 -9.82 -0.41
N ARG A 239 25.84 -11.10 -0.02
CA ARG A 239 25.37 -12.24 -0.83
C ARG A 239 24.02 -12.78 -0.37
N ASP A 240 23.72 -12.69 0.93
CA ASP A 240 22.45 -13.17 1.47
C ASP A 240 21.36 -12.10 1.44
N PHE A 241 20.74 -11.97 0.26
CA PHE A 241 19.67 -10.99 0.04
C PHE A 241 18.40 -11.24 0.85
N GLY A 242 18.16 -12.47 1.30
CA GLY A 242 16.99 -12.78 2.14
C GLY A 242 17.17 -12.23 3.55
N ARG A 243 18.35 -12.43 4.16
CA ARG A 243 18.67 -11.89 5.51
C ARG A 243 18.56 -10.37 5.58
N ARG A 244 18.82 -9.67 4.47
CA ARG A 244 18.71 -8.20 4.39
C ARG A 244 17.30 -7.68 4.65
N TRP A 245 16.27 -8.49 4.38
CA TRP A 245 14.86 -8.14 4.59
C TRP A 245 14.38 -8.41 6.01
N TRP A 246 15.10 -9.26 6.76
CA TRP A 246 14.73 -9.67 8.10
C TRP A 246 15.15 -8.63 9.14
N ASN A 247 14.16 -8.03 9.79
CA ASN A 247 14.37 -7.12 10.90
C ASN A 247 14.80 -7.90 12.16
N ALA A 248 15.89 -7.48 12.80
CA ALA A 248 16.41 -8.02 14.05
C ALA A 248 16.41 -6.97 15.18
N GLN A 249 15.34 -6.19 15.29
CA GLN A 249 15.10 -5.31 16.43
C GLN A 249 15.13 -6.09 17.74
N VAL A 250 15.82 -5.54 18.74
CA VAL A 250 15.96 -6.16 20.06
C VAL A 250 14.72 -5.94 20.92
N GLY A 251 14.42 -6.88 21.82
CA GLY A 251 13.52 -6.64 22.94
C GLY A 251 14.32 -6.19 24.15
N VAL A 252 13.96 -5.08 24.80
CA VAL A 252 14.65 -4.60 26.02
C VAL A 252 13.62 -4.47 27.14
N GLY A 253 13.86 -5.16 28.25
CA GLY A 253 12.96 -5.14 29.40
C GLY A 253 13.49 -5.94 30.57
N GLN A 254 13.13 -5.54 31.80
CA GLN A 254 13.52 -6.22 33.04
C GLN A 254 15.04 -6.50 33.18
N GLY A 255 15.87 -5.59 32.66
CA GLY A 255 17.33 -5.74 32.71
C GLY A 255 17.92 -6.73 31.69
N VAL A 256 17.10 -7.31 30.82
CA VAL A 256 17.53 -8.26 29.78
C VAL A 256 17.36 -7.63 28.39
N ILE A 257 18.35 -7.83 27.54
CA ILE A 257 18.31 -7.50 26.11
C ILE A 257 18.16 -8.81 25.35
N VAL A 258 17.05 -8.99 24.65
CA VAL A 258 16.78 -10.17 23.82
C VAL A 258 17.08 -9.84 22.37
N CYS A 259 18.07 -10.52 21.80
CA CYS A 259 18.64 -10.25 20.48
C CYS A 259 18.29 -11.34 19.47
N PRO A 260 17.47 -11.04 18.45
CA PRO A 260 17.40 -11.84 17.23
C PRO A 260 18.70 -11.71 16.42
N LYS A 261 19.04 -12.73 15.63
CA LYS A 261 20.33 -12.76 14.90
C LYS A 261 20.23 -13.11 13.43
N THR A 262 19.04 -13.32 12.86
CA THR A 262 18.84 -13.70 11.44
C THR A 262 19.54 -15.01 11.00
N VAL A 263 20.07 -15.78 11.96
CA VAL A 263 20.84 -17.02 11.75
C VAL A 263 20.35 -18.14 12.68
N GLY A 264 19.05 -18.13 13.04
CA GLY A 264 18.40 -19.25 13.74
C GLY A 264 18.58 -19.30 15.26
N TRP A 265 19.01 -18.21 15.88
CA TRP A 265 19.30 -18.11 17.31
C TRP A 265 18.67 -16.85 17.92
N LEU A 266 18.14 -17.00 19.14
CA LEU A 266 17.72 -15.92 20.02
C LEU A 266 18.66 -15.88 21.24
N ILE A 267 19.19 -14.72 21.60
CA ILE A 267 20.14 -14.55 22.71
C ILE A 267 19.56 -13.62 23.77
N GLY A 268 19.68 -13.98 25.04
CA GLY A 268 19.44 -13.08 26.17
C GLY A 268 20.77 -12.56 26.72
N ILE A 269 20.88 -11.24 26.89
CA ILE A 269 22.04 -10.57 27.46
C ILE A 269 21.62 -9.83 28.71
N ASP A 270 22.40 -9.96 29.78
CA ASP A 270 22.27 -9.16 30.97
C ASP A 270 22.75 -7.73 30.69
N ARG A 271 21.88 -6.73 30.86
CA ARG A 271 22.22 -5.34 30.55
C ARG A 271 23.29 -4.77 31.48
N LEU A 272 23.35 -5.20 32.74
CA LEU A 272 24.28 -4.67 33.74
C LEU A 272 25.67 -5.28 33.57
N ASN A 273 25.75 -6.60 33.52
CA ASN A 273 26.98 -7.38 33.43
C ASN A 273 27.51 -7.48 32.00
N ARG A 274 26.68 -7.14 31.00
CA ARG A 274 27.01 -7.20 29.57
C ARG A 274 27.39 -8.60 29.10
N SER A 275 26.90 -9.62 29.81
CA SER A 275 27.20 -11.03 29.55
C SER A 275 25.99 -11.74 28.96
N VAL A 276 26.25 -12.73 28.10
CA VAL A 276 25.21 -13.63 27.61
C VAL A 276 24.64 -14.44 28.78
N LEU A 277 23.33 -14.32 29.01
CA LEU A 277 22.58 -15.11 29.99
C LEU A 277 22.24 -16.49 29.43
N TRP A 278 21.76 -16.53 28.18
CA TRP A 278 21.33 -17.75 27.51
C TRP A 278 21.35 -17.61 26.00
N ALA A 279 21.37 -18.76 25.32
CA ALA A 279 21.29 -18.88 23.88
C ALA A 279 20.26 -19.96 23.50
N TYR A 280 19.24 -19.60 22.73
CA TYR A 280 18.20 -20.50 22.29
C TYR A 280 18.21 -20.66 20.77
N ARG A 281 18.42 -21.88 20.27
CA ARG A 281 18.37 -22.21 18.83
C ARG A 281 16.95 -22.64 18.47
N TYR A 282 16.26 -21.87 17.62
CA TYR A 282 14.93 -22.23 17.11
C TYR A 282 15.01 -22.99 15.79
N SER A 283 15.85 -22.54 14.85
CA SER A 283 16.02 -23.17 13.54
C SER A 283 17.26 -24.05 13.52
N LYS A 284 17.12 -25.35 13.29
CA LYS A 284 18.28 -26.26 13.17
C LYS A 284 18.97 -26.06 11.83
N PRO A 285 20.31 -26.15 11.76
CA PRO A 285 21.01 -26.21 10.46
C PRO A 285 20.40 -27.31 9.60
N GLN A 286 20.09 -27.03 8.34
CA GLN A 286 19.71 -28.09 7.41
C GLN A 286 20.90 -29.04 7.28
N PRO A 287 20.69 -30.37 7.40
CA PRO A 287 21.76 -31.31 7.13
C PRO A 287 22.23 -31.13 5.69
N ASP A 288 23.55 -31.14 5.48
CA ASP A 288 24.14 -31.06 4.14
C ASP A 288 23.69 -32.28 3.32
N GLN A 289 22.71 -32.08 2.44
CA GLN A 289 22.17 -33.15 1.58
C GLN A 289 22.93 -33.30 0.25
N GLY A 290 23.95 -32.48 -0.03
CA GLY A 290 24.66 -32.48 -1.30
C GLY A 290 26.17 -32.66 -1.14
N ASN A 291 26.78 -33.56 -1.93
CA ASN A 291 28.22 -33.80 -1.98
C ASN A 291 29.01 -32.76 -2.82
N SER A 292 28.41 -31.64 -3.21
CA SER A 292 29.01 -30.65 -4.13
C SER A 292 29.26 -29.29 -3.46
N PRO A 293 30.43 -28.66 -3.64
CA PRO A 293 30.71 -27.29 -3.17
C PRO A 293 29.65 -26.27 -3.62
N PHE A 294 29.02 -26.49 -4.77
CA PHE A 294 27.94 -25.64 -5.29
C PHE A 294 26.65 -25.76 -4.49
N SER A 295 26.26 -26.98 -4.08
CA SER A 295 25.06 -27.18 -3.25
C SER A 295 25.23 -26.62 -1.84
N HIS A 296 26.45 -26.71 -1.27
CA HIS A 296 26.74 -26.15 0.04
C HIS A 296 26.58 -24.62 0.08
N GLN A 297 27.11 -23.90 -0.93
CA GLN A 297 26.97 -22.44 -0.98
C GLN A 297 25.53 -21.99 -1.20
N GLN A 298 24.74 -22.74 -1.97
CA GLN A 298 23.34 -22.42 -2.19
C GLN A 298 22.49 -22.70 -0.93
N ASN A 299 22.76 -23.78 -0.21
CA ASN A 299 22.03 -24.14 1.02
C ASN A 299 22.27 -23.16 2.18
N ASN A 300 23.40 -22.47 2.20
CA ASN A 300 23.72 -21.48 3.24
C ASN A 300 23.04 -20.12 3.05
N LEU A 301 22.38 -19.89 1.91
CA LEU A 301 21.64 -18.64 1.64
C LEU A 301 20.17 -18.82 1.96
N ILE A 302 19.52 -17.73 2.40
CA ILE A 302 18.07 -17.72 2.56
C ILE A 302 17.40 -17.87 1.20
N GLN A 303 16.58 -18.92 1.11
CA GLN A 303 15.85 -19.25 -0.11
C GLN A 303 14.65 -18.31 -0.30
N ARG A 304 14.24 -18.18 -1.56
CA ARG A 304 13.04 -17.46 -1.92
C ARG A 304 11.81 -18.19 -1.37
N SER A 305 10.91 -17.43 -0.73
CA SER A 305 9.60 -17.86 -0.25
C SER A 305 8.48 -17.07 -0.91
N ASN A 306 7.28 -17.65 -0.95
CA ASN A 306 6.08 -16.92 -1.38
C ASN A 306 5.65 -15.91 -0.31
N LEU A 307 4.74 -15.00 -0.70
CA LEU A 307 4.21 -14.00 0.23
C LEU A 307 3.43 -14.71 1.35
N ASN A 308 3.53 -14.21 2.58
CA ASN A 308 2.91 -14.78 3.78
C ASN A 308 3.41 -16.16 4.25
N GLU A 309 4.39 -16.78 3.58
CA GLU A 309 4.99 -18.04 4.07
C GLU A 309 5.80 -17.83 5.35
N VAL A 310 6.49 -16.69 5.44
CA VAL A 310 7.32 -16.29 6.59
C VAL A 310 6.52 -15.38 7.53
N TRP A 311 6.82 -15.41 8.84
CA TRP A 311 6.25 -14.48 9.81
C TRP A 311 6.51 -13.02 9.43
N GLY A 312 5.53 -12.15 9.70
CA GLY A 312 5.70 -10.70 9.60
C GLY A 312 6.82 -10.19 10.53
N PRO A 313 7.50 -9.09 10.18
CA PRO A 313 8.56 -8.53 11.01
C PRO A 313 8.05 -8.20 12.43
N SER A 314 8.73 -8.70 13.46
CA SER A 314 8.42 -8.41 14.86
C SER A 314 9.68 -8.45 15.72
N ALA A 315 9.81 -7.51 16.65
CA ALA A 315 10.77 -7.63 17.75
C ALA A 315 10.31 -8.72 18.74
N PRO A 316 11.22 -9.30 19.55
CA PRO A 316 10.85 -10.11 20.69
C PRO A 316 10.02 -9.31 21.70
N VAL A 317 8.86 -9.83 22.08
CA VAL A 317 7.93 -9.18 23.02
C VAL A 317 8.19 -9.72 24.43
N ILE A 318 8.65 -8.84 25.33
CA ILE A 318 8.91 -9.17 26.73
C ILE A 318 7.70 -8.81 27.57
N VAL A 319 7.11 -9.78 28.26
CA VAL A 319 5.98 -9.59 29.18
C VAL A 319 6.20 -10.39 30.45
N GLY A 320 6.33 -9.69 31.58
CA GLY A 320 6.72 -10.33 32.82
C GLY A 320 8.03 -11.10 32.64
N HIS A 321 8.07 -12.35 33.12
CA HIS A 321 9.26 -13.21 33.01
C HIS A 321 9.27 -14.03 31.72
N ARG A 322 8.51 -13.64 30.69
CA ARG A 322 8.38 -14.37 29.43
C ARG A 322 8.82 -13.51 28.26
N VAL A 323 9.39 -14.16 27.25
CA VAL A 323 9.61 -13.55 25.93
C VAL A 323 8.93 -14.39 24.86
N VAL A 324 8.15 -13.71 24.02
CA VAL A 324 7.49 -14.30 22.84
C VAL A 324 8.17 -13.79 21.60
N TYR A 325 8.46 -14.71 20.66
CA TYR A 325 9.12 -14.36 19.41
C TYR A 325 8.61 -15.21 18.24
N THR A 326 8.44 -14.56 17.09
CA THR A 326 8.03 -15.15 15.80
C THR A 326 9.18 -15.01 14.80
N PRO A 327 10.17 -15.92 14.83
CA PRO A 327 11.34 -15.86 13.94
C PRO A 327 10.96 -15.92 12.46
N PRO A 328 11.51 -15.06 11.59
CA PRO A 328 11.34 -15.22 10.14
C PRO A 328 12.07 -16.45 9.57
N GLU A 329 13.01 -17.04 10.31
CA GLU A 329 13.81 -18.17 9.82
C GLU A 329 13.17 -19.55 10.07
N ASP A 330 12.04 -19.59 10.77
CA ASP A 330 11.35 -20.83 11.11
C ASP A 330 9.83 -20.62 11.19
N ASN A 331 9.05 -21.65 10.87
CA ASN A 331 7.59 -21.63 10.91
C ASN A 331 7.07 -21.97 12.31
N MET A 332 7.66 -21.35 13.32
CA MET A 332 7.29 -21.53 14.73
C MET A 332 7.19 -20.19 15.45
N MET A 333 6.31 -20.13 16.44
CA MET A 333 6.24 -19.12 17.47
C MET A 333 6.76 -19.74 18.76
N VAL A 334 7.66 -19.07 19.47
CA VAL A 334 8.25 -19.58 20.71
C VAL A 334 7.95 -18.65 21.87
N CYS A 335 7.72 -19.25 23.04
CA CYS A 335 7.71 -18.55 24.32
C CYS A 335 8.79 -19.13 25.21
N LEU A 336 9.69 -18.27 25.67
CA LEU A 336 10.80 -18.64 26.54
C LEU A 336 10.68 -17.93 27.88
N ASP A 337 11.30 -18.51 28.89
CA ASP A 337 11.61 -17.82 30.14
C ASP A 337 12.68 -16.76 29.88
N LEU A 338 12.42 -15.52 30.32
CA LEU A 338 13.26 -14.35 30.02
C LEU A 338 14.68 -14.47 30.59
N PHE A 339 14.85 -15.11 31.74
CA PHE A 339 16.12 -15.13 32.47
C PHE A 339 16.95 -16.38 32.16
N THR A 340 16.32 -17.48 31.78
CA THR A 340 16.99 -18.77 31.54
C THR A 340 17.00 -19.18 30.07
N GLY A 341 16.17 -18.58 29.22
CA GLY A 341 16.02 -18.96 27.81
C GLY A 341 15.37 -20.33 27.61
N LYS A 342 14.87 -20.96 28.68
CA LYS A 342 14.18 -22.26 28.59
C LYS A 342 12.87 -22.08 27.84
N LYS A 343 12.63 -22.95 26.86
CA LYS A 343 11.33 -23.01 26.16
C LYS A 343 10.24 -23.39 27.14
N LEU A 344 9.25 -22.51 27.28
CA LEU A 344 8.02 -22.78 28.02
C LEU A 344 7.02 -23.50 27.12
N TRP A 345 6.81 -22.98 25.92
CA TRP A 345 5.98 -23.60 24.89
C TRP A 345 6.39 -23.11 23.49
N SER A 346 5.89 -23.81 22.47
CA SER A 346 6.03 -23.43 21.06
C SER A 346 4.78 -23.79 20.28
N LYS A 347 4.46 -23.01 19.24
CA LYS A 347 3.31 -23.23 18.35
C LYS A 347 3.77 -23.17 16.90
N SER A 348 3.20 -23.99 16.02
CA SER A 348 3.47 -23.87 14.58
C SER A 348 2.83 -22.60 14.03
N LYS A 349 3.44 -22.02 12.99
CA LYS A 349 2.91 -20.87 12.27
C LYS A 349 1.61 -21.20 11.56
N GLU A 350 1.53 -22.34 10.88
CA GLU A 350 0.39 -22.72 10.04
C GLU A 350 0.00 -21.54 9.10
N ASP A 351 -1.25 -21.08 9.17
CA ASP A 351 -1.78 -19.97 8.38
C ASP A 351 -1.61 -18.59 9.04
N LEU A 352 -0.93 -18.52 10.19
CA LEU A 352 -0.66 -17.28 10.91
C LEU A 352 0.30 -16.37 10.13
N LEU A 353 0.08 -15.07 10.23
CA LEU A 353 0.82 -14.01 9.53
C LEU A 353 1.75 -13.28 10.49
N TYR A 354 1.24 -12.79 11.62
CA TYR A 354 2.00 -11.96 12.56
C TYR A 354 1.47 -12.08 14.00
N LEU A 355 2.34 -11.75 14.96
CA LEU A 355 1.99 -11.51 16.36
C LEU A 355 1.48 -10.08 16.50
N ALA A 356 0.20 -9.91 16.82
CA ALA A 356 -0.41 -8.58 17.02
C ALA A 356 0.06 -7.93 18.32
N GLY A 357 0.37 -8.75 19.33
CA GLY A 357 0.85 -8.30 20.62
C GLY A 357 0.51 -9.30 21.71
N VAL A 358 0.87 -8.94 22.93
CA VAL A 358 0.47 -9.68 24.13
C VAL A 358 -0.39 -8.74 24.96
N PHE A 359 -1.63 -9.15 25.22
CA PHE A 359 -2.62 -8.37 25.95
C PHE A 359 -3.11 -9.19 27.13
N GLU A 360 -3.06 -8.59 28.32
CA GLU A 360 -3.31 -9.29 29.59
C GLU A 360 -2.37 -10.51 29.74
N ASN A 361 -2.91 -11.73 29.58
CA ASN A 361 -2.16 -12.99 29.65
C ASN A 361 -2.31 -13.82 28.36
N GLN A 362 -2.58 -13.16 27.22
CA GLN A 362 -2.78 -13.81 25.92
C GLN A 362 -1.92 -13.16 24.84
N ALA A 363 -1.23 -13.98 24.05
CA ALA A 363 -0.64 -13.54 22.79
C ALA A 363 -1.70 -13.60 21.69
N VAL A 364 -1.98 -12.47 21.07
CA VAL A 364 -2.95 -12.39 19.97
C VAL A 364 -2.22 -12.53 18.65
N VAL A 365 -2.63 -13.49 17.84
CA VAL A 365 -2.03 -13.81 16.54
C VAL A 365 -3.08 -13.68 15.44
N VAL A 366 -2.67 -13.15 14.30
CA VAL A 366 -3.53 -12.95 13.13
C VAL A 366 -3.01 -13.80 12.00
N GLY A 367 -3.87 -14.59 11.36
CA GLY A 367 -3.61 -15.41 10.18
C GLY A 367 -4.40 -14.97 8.95
N LYS A 368 -4.25 -15.68 7.84
CA LYS A 368 -5.01 -15.35 6.60
C LYS A 368 -6.49 -15.64 6.75
N SER A 369 -6.84 -16.69 7.52
CA SER A 369 -8.20 -17.19 7.69
C SER A 369 -8.80 -16.99 9.08
N HIS A 370 -8.04 -16.51 10.05
CA HIS A 370 -8.53 -16.33 11.41
C HIS A 370 -7.66 -15.41 12.26
N ILE A 371 -8.21 -14.92 13.38
CA ILE A 371 -7.50 -14.33 14.51
C ILE A 371 -7.69 -15.23 15.73
N ALA A 372 -6.64 -15.39 16.55
CA ALA A 372 -6.68 -16.25 17.72
C ALA A 372 -5.95 -15.64 18.92
N GLY A 373 -6.48 -15.90 20.12
CA GLY A 373 -5.81 -15.62 21.39
C GLY A 373 -5.13 -16.87 21.92
N ILE A 374 -3.84 -16.79 22.22
CA ILE A 374 -3.01 -17.89 22.71
C ILE A 374 -2.66 -17.65 24.17
N SER A 375 -2.93 -18.61 25.05
CA SER A 375 -2.56 -18.53 26.46
C SER A 375 -1.04 -18.41 26.60
N MET A 376 -0.60 -17.38 27.33
CA MET A 376 0.82 -17.19 27.62
C MET A 376 1.38 -18.27 28.55
N GLU A 377 0.53 -18.99 29.28
CA GLU A 377 0.94 -20.03 30.23
C GLU A 377 1.24 -21.37 29.55
N SER A 378 0.33 -21.82 28.68
CA SER A 378 0.37 -23.16 28.08
C SER A 378 0.71 -23.17 26.59
N GLY A 379 0.56 -22.04 25.89
CA GLY A 379 0.62 -21.98 24.42
C GLY A 379 -0.63 -22.54 23.73
N SER A 380 -1.67 -22.91 24.48
CA SER A 380 -2.93 -23.40 23.92
C SER A 380 -3.78 -22.23 23.39
N THR A 381 -4.54 -22.48 22.32
CA THR A 381 -5.51 -21.50 21.81
C THR A 381 -6.67 -21.36 22.80
N THR A 382 -6.92 -20.15 23.27
CA THR A 382 -8.02 -19.80 24.19
C THR A 382 -9.30 -19.46 23.45
N TRP A 383 -9.20 -18.82 22.29
CA TRP A 383 -10.32 -18.53 21.39
C TRP A 383 -9.80 -18.40 19.96
N THR A 384 -10.69 -18.63 18.99
CA THR A 384 -10.44 -18.46 17.55
C THR A 384 -11.65 -17.80 16.92
N LEU A 385 -11.41 -16.84 16.05
CA LEU A 385 -12.40 -16.18 15.20
C LEU A 385 -11.97 -16.31 13.74
N SER A 386 -12.73 -17.08 12.96
CA SER A 386 -12.47 -17.30 11.53
C SER A 386 -13.05 -16.21 10.64
N PHE A 387 -12.41 -15.99 9.50
CA PHE A 387 -12.86 -15.13 8.41
C PHE A 387 -13.49 -16.01 7.33
N SER A 388 -14.66 -15.62 6.82
CA SER A 388 -15.24 -16.23 5.62
C SER A 388 -14.57 -15.65 4.35
N GLU A 389 -14.87 -16.23 3.19
CA GLU A 389 -14.39 -15.69 1.91
C GLU A 389 -14.88 -14.25 1.68
N ASP A 390 -16.13 -13.95 2.06
CA ASP A 390 -16.73 -12.61 1.94
C ASP A 390 -16.10 -11.59 2.89
N ASP A 391 -15.68 -12.02 4.08
CA ASP A 391 -14.99 -11.14 5.03
C ASP A 391 -13.58 -10.77 4.51
N GLY A 392 -13.02 -11.58 3.61
CA GLY A 392 -11.68 -11.40 3.05
C GLY A 392 -10.57 -11.74 4.04
N ARG A 393 -9.38 -11.19 3.77
CA ARG A 393 -8.14 -11.43 4.54
C ARG A 393 -7.70 -10.15 5.24
N PRO A 394 -6.79 -10.20 6.22
CA PRO A 394 -6.19 -9.00 6.78
C PRO A 394 -5.52 -8.14 5.70
N SER A 395 -5.89 -6.86 5.63
CA SER A 395 -5.26 -5.88 4.73
C SER A 395 -4.15 -5.06 5.41
N GLY A 396 -3.97 -5.24 6.73
CA GLY A 396 -2.93 -4.59 7.52
C GLY A 396 -2.81 -5.16 8.93
N MET A 397 -1.81 -4.66 9.67
CA MET A 397 -1.68 -4.86 11.11
C MET A 397 -2.77 -4.08 11.83
N GLY A 398 -3.50 -4.75 12.70
CA GLY A 398 -4.52 -4.11 13.52
C GLY A 398 -3.92 -3.34 14.70
N VAL A 399 -4.79 -2.70 15.48
CA VAL A 399 -4.42 -1.94 16.67
C VAL A 399 -5.30 -2.35 17.85
N ALA A 400 -4.69 -2.56 19.01
CA ALA A 400 -5.41 -2.78 20.26
C ALA A 400 -5.62 -1.47 21.00
N VAL A 401 -6.84 -1.24 21.47
CA VAL A 401 -7.20 -0.14 22.37
C VAL A 401 -8.09 -0.71 23.47
N ASP A 402 -7.75 -0.44 24.72
CA ASP A 402 -8.43 -0.98 25.90
C ASP A 402 -8.56 -2.53 25.84
N HIS A 403 -9.78 -3.05 25.72
CA HIS A 403 -10.07 -4.50 25.68
C HIS A 403 -10.43 -5.00 24.27
N VAL A 404 -10.23 -4.20 23.23
CA VAL A 404 -10.62 -4.54 21.87
C VAL A 404 -9.44 -4.45 20.90
N TYR A 405 -9.52 -5.22 19.82
CA TYR A 405 -8.58 -5.20 18.71
C TYR A 405 -9.31 -4.84 17.42
N HIS A 406 -8.86 -3.76 16.79
CA HIS A 406 -9.36 -3.30 15.50
C HIS A 406 -8.55 -3.93 14.37
N LEU A 407 -9.16 -4.77 13.55
CA LEU A 407 -8.52 -5.52 12.46
C LEU A 407 -9.08 -5.06 11.11
N PRO A 408 -8.25 -4.49 10.22
CA PRO A 408 -8.67 -4.13 8.86
C PRO A 408 -8.63 -5.34 7.93
N LEU A 409 -9.67 -5.50 7.11
CA LEU A 409 -9.83 -6.59 6.15
C LEU A 409 -9.91 -6.09 4.69
N THR A 410 -9.57 -6.97 3.74
CA THR A 410 -9.63 -6.70 2.30
C THR A 410 -11.04 -6.49 1.78
N SER A 411 -12.07 -6.94 2.52
CA SER A 411 -13.48 -6.62 2.30
C SER A 411 -13.84 -5.16 2.55
N ARG A 412 -12.86 -4.30 2.84
CA ARG A 412 -13.04 -2.89 3.24
C ARG A 412 -13.77 -2.74 4.58
N GLN A 413 -13.78 -3.79 5.40
CA GLN A 413 -14.32 -3.76 6.75
C GLN A 413 -13.22 -3.56 7.80
N LEU A 414 -13.57 -2.83 8.85
CA LEU A 414 -12.83 -2.75 10.10
C LEU A 414 -13.59 -3.52 11.17
N TRP A 415 -13.04 -4.66 11.56
CA TRP A 415 -13.60 -5.48 12.64
C TRP A 415 -13.10 -5.00 13.99
N THR A 416 -14.00 -4.89 14.96
CA THR A 416 -13.65 -4.68 16.37
C THR A 416 -13.89 -5.97 17.13
N VAL A 417 -12.81 -6.60 17.58
CA VAL A 417 -12.83 -7.91 18.25
C VAL A 417 -12.59 -7.73 19.73
N ASP A 418 -13.47 -8.29 20.57
CA ASP A 418 -13.27 -8.37 22.01
C ASP A 418 -12.08 -9.30 22.32
N LEU A 419 -11.03 -8.80 22.96
CA LEU A 419 -9.82 -9.58 23.22
C LEU A 419 -10.02 -10.71 24.22
N LYS A 420 -11.04 -10.60 25.08
CA LYS A 420 -11.33 -11.59 26.12
C LYS A 420 -12.10 -12.80 25.57
N SER A 421 -13.13 -12.55 24.77
CA SER A 421 -14.03 -13.58 24.24
C SER A 421 -13.73 -14.00 22.80
N GLY A 422 -12.94 -13.22 22.06
CA GLY A 422 -12.68 -13.44 20.64
C GLY A 422 -13.87 -13.17 19.73
N LYS A 423 -14.90 -12.43 20.19
CA LYS A 423 -16.11 -12.15 19.42
C LYS A 423 -16.03 -10.78 18.74
N VAL A 424 -16.65 -10.67 17.56
CA VAL A 424 -16.81 -9.38 16.87
C VAL A 424 -17.87 -8.56 17.61
N ILE A 425 -17.48 -7.38 18.10
CA ILE A 425 -18.37 -6.39 18.72
C ILE A 425 -18.96 -5.46 17.66
N ASN A 426 -18.16 -5.10 16.66
CA ASN A 426 -18.56 -4.17 15.60
C ASN A 426 -17.89 -4.51 14.26
N LYS A 427 -18.59 -4.27 13.16
CA LYS A 427 -18.05 -4.28 11.79
C LYS A 427 -18.36 -2.92 11.16
N ALA A 428 -17.35 -2.09 10.98
CA ALA A 428 -17.49 -0.82 10.25
C ALA A 428 -17.07 -1.02 8.80
N GLU A 429 -17.81 -0.49 7.85
CA GLU A 429 -17.50 -0.58 6.42
C GLU A 429 -16.93 0.74 5.91
N LEU A 430 -15.86 0.67 5.11
CA LEU A 430 -15.29 1.84 4.47
C LEU A 430 -16.01 2.13 3.15
N PRO A 431 -16.49 3.37 2.94
CA PRO A 431 -17.08 3.79 1.67
C PRO A 431 -16.17 3.53 0.47
N ASP A 432 -16.77 3.30 -0.69
CA ASP A 432 -16.06 3.18 -1.95
C ASP A 432 -15.25 4.43 -2.29
N GLY A 433 -14.15 4.24 -3.02
CA GLY A 433 -13.25 5.33 -3.43
C GLY A 433 -12.18 5.71 -2.39
N LEU A 434 -12.31 5.28 -1.13
CA LEU A 434 -11.23 5.42 -0.15
C LEU A 434 -10.16 4.32 -0.33
N PRO A 435 -8.88 4.59 -0.02
CA PRO A 435 -7.87 3.53 0.02
C PRO A 435 -8.25 2.42 0.99
N LEU A 436 -7.86 1.16 0.69
CA LEU A 436 -7.95 0.07 1.67
C LEU A 436 -7.21 0.44 2.94
N LEU A 437 -7.75 0.03 4.09
CA LEU A 437 -7.06 0.18 5.37
C LEU A 437 -5.78 -0.67 5.39
N GLY A 438 -4.67 -0.07 5.80
CA GLY A 438 -3.38 -0.73 5.99
C GLY A 438 -3.06 -0.94 7.46
N ASN A 439 -1.79 -0.78 7.84
CA ASN A 439 -1.35 -0.90 9.23
C ASN A 439 -1.96 0.22 10.08
N LEU A 440 -2.66 -0.15 11.15
CA LEU A 440 -3.40 0.77 11.99
C LEU A 440 -2.56 1.27 13.17
N ALA A 441 -2.78 2.52 13.55
CA ALA A 441 -2.32 3.09 14.81
C ALA A 441 -3.40 4.01 15.38
N MET A 442 -3.42 4.19 16.69
CA MET A 442 -4.36 5.08 17.36
C MET A 442 -3.60 6.21 18.04
N TYR A 443 -4.05 7.44 17.81
CA TYR A 443 -3.46 8.61 18.45
C TYR A 443 -4.53 9.67 18.75
N ARG A 444 -4.73 9.98 20.03
CA ARG A 444 -5.69 11.02 20.50
C ARG A 444 -7.10 10.88 19.89
N GLY A 445 -7.62 9.66 19.78
CA GLY A 445 -8.96 9.41 19.22
C GLY A 445 -9.02 9.39 17.68
N LEU A 446 -7.88 9.57 17.00
CA LEU A 446 -7.74 9.38 15.56
C LEU A 446 -7.25 7.97 15.28
N LEU A 447 -7.91 7.29 14.34
CA LEU A 447 -7.44 6.06 13.73
C LEU A 447 -6.58 6.40 12.52
N LEU A 448 -5.29 6.11 12.60
CA LEU A 448 -4.35 6.26 11.51
C LEU A 448 -4.24 4.94 10.76
N SER A 449 -4.26 5.00 9.44
CA SER A 449 -4.12 3.84 8.55
C SER A 449 -2.99 4.09 7.57
N LEU A 450 -1.93 3.30 7.68
CA LEU A 450 -0.76 3.37 6.81
C LEU A 450 -0.80 2.24 5.78
N GLY A 451 -1.07 2.59 4.52
CA GLY A 451 -1.01 1.69 3.38
C GLY A 451 0.17 2.00 2.45
N ALA A 452 0.24 1.29 1.31
CA ALA A 452 1.30 1.47 0.32
C ALA A 452 1.31 2.86 -0.36
N LYS A 453 0.17 3.55 -0.37
CA LYS A 453 0.03 4.92 -0.88
C LYS A 453 0.41 6.01 0.12
N GLY A 454 0.52 5.68 1.40
CA GLY A 454 0.72 6.63 2.48
C GLY A 454 -0.28 6.44 3.61
N MET A 455 -0.42 7.48 4.43
CA MET A 455 -1.20 7.44 5.66
C MET A 455 -2.48 8.26 5.52
N THR A 456 -3.59 7.70 5.99
CA THR A 456 -4.90 8.35 6.11
C THR A 456 -5.29 8.40 7.59
N ALA A 457 -5.83 9.53 8.05
CA ALA A 457 -6.35 9.68 9.41
C ALA A 457 -7.88 9.74 9.40
N TYR A 458 -8.50 8.94 10.26
CA TYR A 458 -9.94 8.88 10.47
C TYR A 458 -10.25 9.37 11.89
N ALA A 459 -11.14 10.35 11.99
CA ALA A 459 -11.59 10.87 13.27
C ALA A 459 -12.94 10.27 13.66
N GLN A 460 -13.16 10.10 14.97
CA GLN A 460 -14.48 9.74 15.49
C GLN A 460 -15.47 10.88 15.24
N GLU A 461 -16.68 10.52 14.79
CA GLU A 461 -17.72 11.50 14.47
C GLU A 461 -18.04 12.40 15.68
N GLU A 462 -18.19 11.82 16.87
CA GLU A 462 -18.53 12.60 18.08
C GLU A 462 -17.42 13.59 18.48
N ALA A 463 -16.16 13.27 18.17
CA ALA A 463 -15.03 14.16 18.43
C ALA A 463 -15.09 15.38 17.50
N ILE A 464 -15.35 15.16 16.20
CA ILE A 464 -15.54 16.23 15.23
C ILE A 464 -16.76 17.08 15.59
N GLU A 465 -17.89 16.46 15.96
CA GLU A 465 -19.10 17.20 16.34
C GLU A 465 -18.86 18.11 17.56
N LYS A 466 -18.15 17.63 18.59
CA LYS A 466 -17.77 18.47 19.75
C LYS A 466 -16.87 19.64 19.36
N GLU A 467 -15.92 19.41 18.47
CA GLU A 467 -15.03 20.47 17.97
C GLU A 467 -15.79 21.52 17.14
N ILE A 468 -16.69 21.08 16.25
CA ILE A 468 -17.60 21.98 15.51
C ILE A 468 -18.40 22.85 16.48
N ILE A 469 -18.98 22.27 17.52
CA ILE A 469 -19.74 23.01 18.53
C ILE A 469 -18.85 24.05 19.23
N ALA A 470 -17.65 23.65 19.66
CA ALA A 470 -16.72 24.53 20.36
C ALA A 470 -16.22 25.69 19.47
N LEU A 471 -15.96 25.44 18.19
CA LEU A 471 -15.57 26.47 17.22
C LEU A 471 -16.73 27.42 16.93
N ARG A 472 -17.95 26.90 16.71
CA ARG A 472 -19.15 27.72 16.47
C ARG A 472 -19.53 28.62 17.64
N GLN A 473 -19.20 28.22 18.87
CA GLN A 473 -19.36 29.07 20.05
C GLN A 473 -18.39 30.26 20.05
N LYS A 474 -17.20 30.11 19.47
CA LYS A 474 -16.21 31.20 19.35
C LYS A 474 -16.48 32.08 18.14
N ASP A 475 -16.76 31.47 17.00
CA ASP A 475 -17.13 32.13 15.74
C ASP A 475 -18.21 31.31 15.04
N SER A 476 -19.42 31.86 14.94
CA SER A 476 -20.54 31.21 14.29
C SER A 476 -20.33 30.98 12.78
N ASN A 477 -19.39 31.71 12.17
CA ASN A 477 -19.04 31.64 10.75
C ASN A 477 -17.68 30.98 10.48
N ASP A 478 -17.15 30.22 11.44
CA ASP A 478 -15.90 29.49 11.26
C ASP A 478 -15.98 28.55 10.04
N ALA A 479 -15.08 28.80 9.07
CA ALA A 479 -15.07 28.11 7.77
C ALA A 479 -14.76 26.61 7.91
N TRP A 480 -13.91 26.24 8.89
CA TRP A 480 -13.59 24.85 9.17
C TRP A 480 -14.82 24.12 9.74
N ALA A 481 -15.49 24.72 10.72
CA ALA A 481 -16.67 24.14 11.36
C ALA A 481 -17.83 23.96 10.36
N MET A 482 -18.02 24.90 9.43
CA MET A 482 -19.00 24.77 8.34
C MET A 482 -18.65 23.65 7.36
N LEU A 483 -17.40 23.57 6.92
CA LEU A 483 -16.94 22.55 5.99
C LEU A 483 -17.09 21.13 6.56
N PHE A 484 -16.69 20.93 7.82
CA PHE A 484 -16.76 19.62 8.47
C PHE A 484 -18.20 19.23 8.85
N ASP A 485 -19.06 20.18 9.25
CA ASP A 485 -20.50 19.89 9.42
C ASP A 485 -21.15 19.51 8.09
N ALA A 486 -20.81 20.20 7.00
CA ALA A 486 -21.27 19.84 5.66
C ALA A 486 -20.82 18.43 5.27
N ASN A 487 -19.56 18.08 5.53
CA ASN A 487 -19.06 16.72 5.30
C ASN A 487 -19.87 15.67 6.07
N ILE A 488 -20.19 15.90 7.34
CA ILE A 488 -21.06 15.01 8.12
C ILE A 488 -22.45 14.89 7.48
N LYS A 489 -23.02 15.98 6.95
CA LYS A 489 -24.31 15.93 6.24
C LYS A 489 -24.23 15.10 4.95
N VAL A 490 -23.15 15.26 4.16
CA VAL A 490 -22.90 14.45 2.95
C VAL A 490 -22.85 12.97 3.31
N LEU A 491 -22.08 12.59 4.34
CA LEU A 491 -21.98 11.21 4.82
C LEU A 491 -23.32 10.63 5.29
N LYS A 492 -24.21 11.48 5.83
CA LYS A 492 -25.58 11.10 6.24
C LYS A 492 -26.61 11.17 5.08
N GLY A 493 -26.17 11.38 3.84
CA GLY A 493 -27.05 11.50 2.66
C GLY A 493 -27.90 12.78 2.62
N LYS A 494 -27.59 13.79 3.45
CA LYS A 494 -28.35 15.04 3.57
C LYS A 494 -27.74 16.14 2.70
N TYR A 495 -27.74 15.93 1.39
CA TYR A 495 -27.02 16.76 0.42
C TYR A 495 -27.53 18.22 0.34
N GLU A 496 -28.83 18.48 0.50
CA GLU A 496 -29.37 19.86 0.50
C GLU A 496 -28.83 20.70 1.68
N LEU A 497 -28.80 20.10 2.88
CA LEU A 497 -28.24 20.74 4.07
C LEU A 497 -26.73 20.94 3.92
N ALA A 498 -26.03 19.99 3.30
CA ALA A 498 -24.61 20.13 2.99
C ALA A 498 -24.36 21.32 2.05
N LEU A 499 -25.10 21.43 0.93
CA LEU A 499 -24.97 22.56 0.00
C LEU A 499 -25.25 23.90 0.66
N THR A 500 -26.26 23.98 1.53
CA THR A 500 -26.59 25.20 2.26
C THR A 500 -25.42 25.68 3.12
N LEU A 501 -24.70 24.76 3.76
CA LEU A 501 -23.50 25.06 4.54
C LEU A 501 -22.32 25.41 3.61
N LEU A 502 -22.06 24.61 2.59
CA LEU A 502 -20.95 24.81 1.65
C LEU A 502 -21.04 26.16 0.94
N ASN A 503 -22.24 26.61 0.56
CA ASN A 503 -22.45 27.93 -0.06
C ASN A 503 -22.06 29.11 0.85
N LYS A 504 -21.95 28.89 2.16
CA LYS A 504 -21.56 29.92 3.14
C LYS A 504 -20.08 29.85 3.53
N VAL A 505 -19.37 28.79 3.13
CA VAL A 505 -17.95 28.61 3.47
C VAL A 505 -17.11 29.67 2.77
N ASN A 506 -16.37 30.47 3.55
CA ASN A 506 -15.36 31.35 2.99
C ASN A 506 -14.12 30.54 2.58
N THR A 507 -13.94 30.31 1.28
CA THR A 507 -12.84 29.50 0.74
C THR A 507 -11.47 30.13 0.94
N GLU A 508 -11.38 31.47 1.02
CA GLU A 508 -10.11 32.18 1.26
C GLU A 508 -9.59 32.01 2.69
N ALA A 509 -10.51 31.77 3.65
CA ALA A 509 -10.16 31.49 5.03
C ALA A 509 -9.71 30.03 5.24
N LEU A 510 -9.93 29.15 4.26
CA LEU A 510 -9.49 27.75 4.34
C LEU A 510 -8.02 27.60 3.93
N PRO A 511 -7.24 26.80 4.67
CA PRO A 511 -5.95 26.31 4.21
C PRO A 511 -6.04 25.65 2.81
N PRO A 512 -5.01 25.77 1.95
CA PRO A 512 -5.03 25.21 0.59
C PRO A 512 -5.43 23.73 0.53
N GLU A 513 -5.07 22.95 1.55
CA GLU A 513 -5.39 21.52 1.65
C GLU A 513 -6.90 21.28 1.81
N LEU A 514 -7.59 22.13 2.55
CA LEU A 514 -9.03 22.04 2.77
C LEU A 514 -9.85 22.63 1.61
N GLN A 515 -9.26 23.47 0.77
CA GLN A 515 -9.92 23.99 -0.43
C GLN A 515 -10.22 22.87 -1.44
N SER A 516 -9.32 21.89 -1.59
CA SER A 516 -9.59 20.70 -2.41
C SER A 516 -10.79 19.93 -1.86
N ARG A 517 -10.79 19.67 -0.54
CA ARG A 517 -11.88 18.95 0.12
C ARG A 517 -13.22 19.66 0.00
N TYR A 518 -13.24 20.99 0.13
CA TYR A 518 -14.43 21.80 -0.12
C TYR A 518 -14.98 21.58 -1.53
N ARG A 519 -14.09 21.59 -2.54
CA ARG A 519 -14.48 21.38 -3.94
C ARG A 519 -15.05 19.99 -4.15
N ASP A 520 -14.40 18.96 -3.60
CA ASP A 520 -14.86 17.57 -3.71
C ASP A 520 -16.24 17.39 -3.08
N LEU A 521 -16.47 17.94 -1.88
CA LEU A 521 -17.77 17.90 -1.20
C LEU A 521 -18.85 18.69 -1.95
N MET A 522 -18.49 19.83 -2.54
CA MET A 522 -19.41 20.61 -3.37
C MET A 522 -19.85 19.81 -4.60
N MET A 523 -18.90 19.23 -5.35
CA MET A 523 -19.22 18.41 -6.52
C MET A 523 -20.04 17.18 -6.14
N GLN A 524 -19.64 16.46 -5.10
CA GLN A 524 -20.36 15.27 -4.62
C GLN A 524 -21.80 15.60 -4.25
N SER A 525 -22.02 16.72 -3.53
CA SER A 525 -23.36 17.15 -3.12
C SER A 525 -24.21 17.58 -4.31
N LEU A 526 -23.64 18.31 -5.28
CA LEU A 526 -24.33 18.72 -6.50
C LEU A 526 -24.72 17.50 -7.35
N ILE A 527 -23.78 16.59 -7.60
CA ILE A 527 -24.02 15.36 -8.39
C ILE A 527 -25.11 14.51 -7.73
N ALA A 528 -25.03 14.27 -6.42
CA ALA A 528 -25.99 13.43 -5.72
C ALA A 528 -27.41 14.02 -5.73
N LEU A 529 -27.57 15.35 -5.60
CA LEU A 529 -28.88 15.99 -5.71
C LEU A 529 -29.44 15.91 -7.13
N ILE A 530 -28.61 16.20 -8.14
CA ILE A 530 -29.00 16.09 -9.54
C ILE A 530 -29.40 14.64 -9.89
N GLN A 531 -28.72 13.64 -9.33
CA GLN A 531 -29.07 12.23 -9.52
C GLN A 531 -30.34 11.81 -8.79
N SER A 532 -30.71 12.50 -7.70
CA SER A 532 -31.94 12.21 -6.97
C SER A 532 -33.19 12.58 -7.78
N ASP A 533 -33.10 13.63 -8.60
CA ASP A 533 -34.10 13.98 -9.61
C ASP A 533 -33.42 14.59 -10.85
N LEU A 534 -33.31 13.77 -11.90
CA LEU A 534 -32.66 14.14 -13.16
C LEU A 534 -33.45 15.19 -13.96
N THR A 535 -34.71 15.46 -13.61
CA THR A 535 -35.54 16.45 -14.32
C THR A 535 -35.46 17.83 -13.67
N GLU A 536 -35.22 17.91 -12.37
CA GLU A 536 -35.16 19.16 -11.59
C GLU A 536 -33.71 19.68 -11.38
N HIS A 537 -33.45 20.46 -10.33
CA HIS A 537 -32.12 20.93 -9.91
C HIS A 537 -31.33 21.72 -10.97
N ASN A 538 -32.01 22.60 -11.70
CA ASN A 538 -31.41 23.40 -12.78
C ASN A 538 -30.30 24.35 -12.28
N ALA A 539 -30.48 24.94 -11.11
CA ALA A 539 -29.50 25.87 -10.54
C ALA A 539 -28.23 25.13 -10.12
N GLU A 540 -28.38 23.95 -9.50
CA GLU A 540 -27.29 23.07 -9.10
C GLU A 540 -26.54 22.53 -10.31
N TYR A 541 -27.25 22.18 -11.39
CA TYR A 541 -26.65 21.75 -12.65
C TYR A 541 -25.77 22.86 -13.28
N ALA A 542 -26.28 24.09 -13.37
CA ALA A 542 -25.50 25.22 -13.87
C ALA A 542 -24.26 25.48 -13.00
N LYS A 543 -24.41 25.38 -11.67
CA LYS A 543 -23.28 25.52 -10.75
C LYS A 543 -22.25 24.41 -10.91
N LEU A 544 -22.68 23.16 -11.13
CA LEU A 544 -21.77 22.04 -11.35
C LEU A 544 -20.95 22.25 -12.63
N GLN A 545 -21.55 22.79 -13.68
CA GLN A 545 -20.86 23.11 -14.93
C GLN A 545 -19.66 24.05 -14.72
N ASP A 546 -19.82 25.08 -13.87
CA ASP A 546 -18.75 26.02 -13.54
C ASP A 546 -17.64 25.41 -12.67
N PHE A 547 -17.97 24.35 -11.91
CA PHE A 547 -17.04 23.69 -10.99
C PHE A 547 -16.14 22.64 -11.66
N VAL A 548 -16.50 22.16 -12.85
CA VAL A 548 -15.79 21.11 -13.59
C VAL A 548 -14.52 21.68 -14.23
N LYS A 549 -13.35 21.07 -13.97
CA LYS A 549 -12.05 21.49 -14.53
C LYS A 549 -11.27 20.34 -15.15
N SER A 550 -11.14 19.22 -14.45
CA SER A 550 -10.31 18.07 -14.86
C SER A 550 -10.97 17.28 -16.00
N LYS A 551 -10.19 16.46 -16.70
CA LYS A 551 -10.70 15.59 -17.78
C LYS A 551 -11.71 14.57 -17.23
N GLU A 552 -11.42 13.99 -16.07
CA GLU A 552 -12.31 13.04 -15.38
C GLU A 552 -13.61 13.70 -14.92
N GLU A 553 -13.53 14.89 -14.32
CA GLU A 553 -14.72 15.65 -13.90
C GLU A 553 -15.62 15.99 -15.09
N ARG A 554 -15.04 16.37 -16.24
CA ARG A 554 -15.80 16.63 -17.48
C ARG A 554 -16.51 15.39 -17.98
N LEU A 555 -15.87 14.23 -17.86
CA LEU A 555 -16.44 12.96 -18.27
C LEU A 555 -17.62 12.58 -17.36
N THR A 556 -17.46 12.70 -16.05
CA THR A 556 -18.55 12.50 -15.08
C THR A 556 -19.71 13.48 -15.33
N PHE A 557 -19.41 14.76 -15.57
CA PHE A 557 -20.42 15.78 -15.87
C PHE A 557 -21.19 15.47 -17.16
N ARG A 558 -20.51 15.13 -18.26
CA ARG A 558 -21.17 14.76 -19.52
C ARG A 558 -22.05 13.52 -19.38
N ARG A 559 -21.62 12.52 -18.63
CA ARG A 559 -22.46 11.34 -18.32
C ARG A 559 -23.75 11.76 -17.62
N LEU A 560 -23.64 12.61 -16.59
CA LEU A 560 -24.79 13.15 -15.88
C LEU A 560 -25.69 14.00 -16.80
N THR A 561 -25.11 14.80 -17.70
CA THR A 561 -25.85 15.58 -18.70
C THR A 561 -26.65 14.67 -19.64
N ALA A 562 -26.05 13.62 -20.17
CA ALA A 562 -26.73 12.67 -21.04
C ALA A 562 -27.90 11.97 -20.31
N ASP A 563 -27.72 11.60 -19.05
CA ASP A 563 -28.77 11.02 -18.22
C ASP A 563 -29.93 12.01 -17.97
N ARG A 564 -29.63 13.29 -17.74
CA ARG A 564 -30.66 14.35 -17.59
C ARG A 564 -31.44 14.59 -18.88
N LEU A 565 -30.76 14.72 -20.01
CA LEU A 565 -31.39 14.92 -21.32
C LEU A 565 -32.33 13.76 -21.65
N ARG A 566 -31.88 12.52 -21.37
CA ARG A 566 -32.73 11.33 -21.50
C ARG A 566 -33.95 11.38 -20.58
N ALA A 567 -33.77 11.69 -19.29
CA ALA A 567 -34.88 11.78 -18.34
C ALA A 567 -35.93 12.85 -18.75
N ARG A 568 -35.49 13.93 -19.40
CA ARG A 568 -36.35 14.99 -19.96
C ARG A 568 -36.95 14.67 -21.31
N ARG A 569 -36.64 13.49 -21.89
CA ARG A 569 -37.03 13.07 -23.24
C ARG A 569 -36.49 13.97 -24.35
N GLU A 570 -35.34 14.61 -24.13
CA GLU A 570 -34.58 15.35 -25.14
C GLU A 570 -33.67 14.39 -25.92
N VAL A 571 -34.29 13.47 -26.67
CA VAL A 571 -33.67 12.28 -27.27
C VAL A 571 -32.45 12.64 -28.15
N GLN A 572 -32.59 13.64 -29.02
CA GLN A 572 -31.54 14.00 -29.97
C GLN A 572 -30.29 14.54 -29.27
N SER A 573 -30.49 15.41 -28.28
CA SER A 573 -29.39 15.98 -27.49
C SER A 573 -28.73 14.94 -26.58
N ALA A 574 -29.52 13.99 -26.04
CA ALA A 574 -28.96 12.87 -25.28
C ALA A 574 -28.06 12.00 -26.17
N PHE A 575 -28.48 11.73 -27.40
CA PHE A 575 -27.68 10.98 -28.37
C PHE A 575 -26.38 11.71 -28.73
N ASP A 576 -26.43 13.04 -28.92
CA ASP A 576 -25.25 13.88 -29.17
C ASP A 576 -24.22 13.79 -28.04
N GLU A 577 -24.68 13.86 -26.79
CA GLU A 577 -23.76 13.77 -25.64
C GLU A 577 -23.17 12.36 -25.47
N TYR A 578 -23.94 11.29 -25.72
CA TYR A 578 -23.37 9.94 -25.74
C TYR A 578 -22.32 9.77 -26.85
N LEU A 579 -22.54 10.36 -28.02
CA LEU A 579 -21.59 10.29 -29.13
C LEU A 579 -20.31 11.06 -28.81
N ALA A 580 -20.43 12.25 -28.19
CA ALA A 580 -19.31 13.04 -27.73
C ALA A 580 -18.52 12.38 -26.57
N LEU A 581 -19.21 11.63 -25.70
CA LEU A 581 -18.55 10.74 -24.72
C LEU A 581 -17.76 9.64 -25.43
N GLY A 582 -18.30 9.11 -26.53
CA GLY A 582 -17.63 8.16 -27.41
C GLY A 582 -16.32 8.72 -27.94
N GLU A 583 -16.27 9.93 -28.48
CA GLU A 583 -15.04 10.54 -29.04
C GLU A 583 -13.85 10.62 -28.08
N SER A 584 -14.06 10.42 -26.78
CA SER A 584 -12.99 10.22 -25.80
C SER A 584 -12.30 8.85 -25.96
N ASP A 585 -11.31 8.54 -25.12
CA ASP A 585 -10.58 7.26 -25.18
C ASP A 585 -11.53 6.09 -24.90
N GLY A 586 -11.97 5.38 -25.95
CA GLY A 586 -12.99 4.32 -25.86
C GLY A 586 -12.56 3.10 -25.04
N GLN A 587 -11.24 2.95 -24.81
CA GLN A 587 -10.68 1.92 -23.94
C GLN A 587 -10.62 2.34 -22.47
N LEU A 588 -10.95 3.59 -22.15
CA LEU A 588 -11.03 4.04 -20.77
C LEU A 588 -11.97 3.13 -19.97
N LEU A 589 -11.45 2.60 -18.86
CA LEU A 589 -12.22 1.76 -17.97
C LEU A 589 -13.07 2.63 -17.03
N ILE A 590 -14.37 2.38 -17.02
CA ILE A 590 -15.32 3.02 -16.13
C ILE A 590 -16.01 1.98 -15.24
N SER A 591 -16.36 2.40 -14.03
CA SER A 591 -17.16 1.59 -13.11
C SER A 591 -18.59 1.42 -13.62
N ARG A 592 -19.14 0.22 -13.44
CA ARG A 592 -20.55 -0.07 -13.70
C ARG A 592 -21.42 0.68 -12.69
N ASP A 593 -22.61 1.09 -13.13
CA ASP A 593 -23.48 1.98 -12.35
C ASP A 593 -24.15 1.26 -11.15
N ASP A 594 -24.30 -0.06 -11.22
CA ASP A 594 -24.87 -0.93 -10.19
C ASP A 594 -23.82 -1.63 -9.32
N ASP A 595 -22.60 -1.87 -9.85
CA ASP A 595 -21.48 -2.44 -9.09
C ASP A 595 -20.17 -1.72 -9.45
N PRO A 596 -19.70 -0.80 -8.58
CA PRO A 596 -18.50 -0.02 -8.82
C PRO A 596 -17.22 -0.85 -8.97
N ARG A 597 -17.20 -2.10 -8.48
CA ARG A 597 -16.07 -3.03 -8.53
C ARG A 597 -15.88 -3.61 -9.94
N VAL A 598 -16.95 -3.64 -10.73
CA VAL A 598 -16.89 -4.09 -12.12
C VAL A 598 -16.47 -2.92 -13.00
N LYS A 599 -15.31 -3.06 -13.65
CA LYS A 599 -14.82 -2.11 -14.65
C LYS A 599 -15.18 -2.58 -16.05
N LEU A 600 -15.66 -1.68 -16.90
CA LEU A 600 -15.93 -1.95 -18.31
C LEU A 600 -15.37 -0.84 -19.18
N SER A 601 -15.08 -1.15 -20.45
CA SER A 601 -14.65 -0.11 -21.39
C SER A 601 -15.78 0.87 -21.67
N MET A 602 -15.42 2.14 -21.88
CA MET A 602 -16.37 3.20 -22.21
C MET A 602 -17.25 2.82 -23.41
N ASP A 603 -16.67 2.25 -24.47
CA ASP A 603 -17.44 1.84 -25.65
C ASP A 603 -18.50 0.77 -25.32
N ARG A 604 -18.23 -0.14 -24.37
CA ARG A 604 -19.21 -1.15 -23.94
C ARG A 604 -20.33 -0.55 -23.12
N TRP A 605 -20.03 0.44 -22.28
CA TRP A 605 -21.04 1.17 -21.53
C TRP A 605 -21.93 1.98 -22.47
N LEU A 606 -21.33 2.71 -23.41
CA LEU A 606 -22.05 3.50 -24.42
C LEU A 606 -22.94 2.64 -25.30
N SER A 607 -22.48 1.46 -25.71
CA SER A 607 -23.28 0.50 -26.48
C SER A 607 -24.62 0.19 -25.78
N GLY A 608 -24.57 -0.13 -24.49
CA GLY A 608 -25.77 -0.36 -23.69
C GLY A 608 -26.66 0.88 -23.54
N ARG A 609 -26.07 2.08 -23.44
CA ARG A 609 -26.82 3.34 -23.36
C ARG A 609 -27.50 3.72 -24.67
N PHE A 610 -26.83 3.52 -25.81
CA PHE A 610 -27.43 3.70 -27.13
C PHE A 610 -28.56 2.71 -27.38
N GLU A 611 -28.38 1.43 -27.03
CA GLU A 611 -29.43 0.42 -27.15
C GLU A 611 -30.64 0.78 -26.30
N GLN A 612 -30.41 1.19 -25.06
CA GLN A 612 -31.47 1.60 -24.16
C GLN A 612 -32.23 2.83 -24.71
N LEU A 613 -31.51 3.88 -25.12
CA LEU A 613 -32.11 5.08 -25.69
C LEU A 613 -32.91 4.76 -26.96
N TRP A 614 -32.39 3.88 -27.81
CA TRP A 614 -33.07 3.41 -29.01
C TRP A 614 -34.37 2.71 -28.63
N GLN A 615 -34.34 1.70 -27.75
CA GLN A 615 -35.53 0.93 -27.35
C GLN A 615 -36.62 1.77 -26.65
N GLU A 616 -36.24 2.83 -25.92
CA GLU A 616 -37.19 3.70 -25.19
C GLU A 616 -37.98 4.66 -26.09
N VAL A 617 -37.55 4.89 -27.34
CA VAL A 617 -38.17 5.88 -28.26
C VAL A 617 -38.92 5.23 -29.42
N SER A 618 -39.97 5.91 -29.91
CA SER A 618 -40.80 5.45 -31.03
C SER A 618 -41.25 6.63 -31.92
N GLY A 619 -41.76 6.34 -33.11
CA GLY A 619 -42.24 7.36 -34.04
C GLY A 619 -41.11 8.20 -34.66
N ASP A 620 -41.31 9.51 -34.77
CA ASP A 620 -40.40 10.42 -35.46
C ASP A 620 -39.00 10.48 -34.84
N ASP A 621 -38.89 10.41 -33.51
CA ASP A 621 -37.60 10.40 -32.82
C ASP A 621 -36.79 9.15 -33.15
N ARG A 622 -37.48 8.02 -33.28
CA ARG A 622 -36.85 6.74 -33.66
C ARG A 622 -36.34 6.78 -35.10
N ALA A 623 -37.15 7.28 -36.03
CA ALA A 623 -36.74 7.44 -37.42
C ALA A 623 -35.49 8.34 -37.55
N ARG A 624 -35.41 9.44 -36.78
CA ARG A 624 -34.24 10.32 -36.75
C ARG A 624 -33.00 9.63 -36.18
N LEU A 625 -33.13 8.84 -35.12
CA LEU A 625 -32.00 8.06 -34.59
C LEU A 625 -31.51 7.03 -35.62
N ASP A 626 -32.42 6.32 -36.28
CA ASP A 626 -32.08 5.32 -37.30
C ASP A 626 -31.32 5.96 -38.48
N GLU A 627 -31.74 7.16 -38.93
CA GLU A 627 -31.06 7.94 -39.97
C GLU A 627 -29.63 8.33 -39.54
N ARG A 628 -29.46 8.81 -38.30
CA ARG A 628 -28.14 9.19 -37.78
C ARG A 628 -27.21 7.99 -37.60
N ILE A 629 -27.72 6.85 -37.14
CA ILE A 629 -26.94 5.61 -37.01
C ILE A 629 -26.55 5.10 -38.40
N ALA A 630 -27.43 5.19 -39.40
CA ALA A 630 -27.12 4.84 -40.78
C ALA A 630 -26.01 5.73 -41.37
N ALA A 631 -26.10 7.06 -41.19
CA ALA A 631 -25.04 7.97 -41.62
C ALA A 631 -23.69 7.67 -40.93
N SER A 632 -23.72 7.30 -39.65
CA SER A 632 -22.52 6.88 -38.91
C SER A 632 -21.93 5.56 -39.44
N ALA A 633 -22.78 4.64 -39.91
CA ALA A 633 -22.35 3.39 -40.52
C ALA A 633 -21.62 3.63 -41.85
N GLU A 634 -22.15 4.51 -42.70
CA GLU A 634 -21.52 4.90 -43.97
C GLU A 634 -20.17 5.58 -43.74
N ALA A 635 -20.10 6.53 -42.79
CA ALA A 635 -18.86 7.20 -42.43
C ALA A 635 -17.80 6.23 -41.89
N ALA A 636 -18.21 5.27 -41.05
CA ALA A 636 -17.30 4.26 -40.50
C ALA A 636 -16.72 3.33 -41.57
N GLN A 637 -17.53 2.94 -42.57
CA GLN A 637 -17.05 2.15 -43.71
C GLN A 637 -16.07 2.95 -44.58
N ALA A 638 -16.32 4.25 -44.80
CA ALA A 638 -15.42 5.11 -45.56
C ALA A 638 -14.08 5.39 -44.85
N GLN A 639 -14.06 5.38 -43.51
CA GLN A 639 -12.86 5.60 -42.69
C GLN A 639 -11.99 4.33 -42.51
N GLY A 640 -12.51 3.16 -42.89
CA GLY A 640 -11.77 1.88 -42.92
C GLY A 640 -12.05 0.95 -41.75
N VAL A 641 -11.21 -0.10 -41.63
CA VAL A 641 -11.40 -1.24 -40.72
C VAL A 641 -11.63 -0.84 -39.26
N GLU A 642 -10.78 0.04 -38.71
CA GLU A 642 -10.81 0.39 -37.29
C GLU A 642 -12.10 1.12 -36.90
N ALA A 643 -12.52 2.10 -37.72
CA ALA A 643 -13.77 2.82 -37.53
C ALA A 643 -14.99 1.89 -37.65
N SER A 644 -14.96 0.96 -38.63
CA SER A 644 -16.01 -0.04 -38.80
C SER A 644 -16.09 -1.01 -37.62
N GLN A 645 -14.95 -1.46 -37.07
CA GLN A 645 -14.93 -2.30 -35.86
C GLN A 645 -15.52 -1.57 -34.67
N ARG A 646 -15.16 -0.30 -34.48
CA ARG A 646 -15.68 0.54 -33.39
C ARG A 646 -17.19 0.78 -33.52
N PHE A 647 -17.68 1.05 -34.73
CA PHE A 647 -19.12 1.16 -35.00
C PHE A 647 -19.87 -0.11 -34.54
N LEU A 648 -19.30 -1.30 -34.80
CA LEU A 648 -19.91 -2.56 -34.38
C LEU A 648 -19.88 -2.80 -32.87
N VAL A 649 -18.98 -2.14 -32.12
CA VAL A 649 -19.01 -2.16 -30.66
C VAL A 649 -20.14 -1.28 -30.15
N LEU A 650 -20.25 -0.04 -30.66
CA LEU A 650 -21.24 0.94 -30.20
C LEU A 650 -22.67 0.61 -30.63
N PHE A 651 -22.87 0.23 -31.89
CA PHE A 651 -24.20 0.06 -32.51
C PHE A 651 -24.47 -1.38 -32.94
N GLY A 652 -23.83 -2.36 -32.29
CA GLY A 652 -23.96 -3.78 -32.63
C GLY A 652 -25.39 -4.34 -32.53
N PHE A 653 -26.27 -3.67 -31.78
CA PHE A 653 -27.70 -3.98 -31.64
C PHE A 653 -28.55 -3.49 -32.83
N HIS A 654 -28.04 -2.56 -33.65
CA HIS A 654 -28.80 -1.90 -34.71
C HIS A 654 -28.77 -2.70 -36.03
N PRO A 655 -29.85 -2.71 -36.84
CA PRO A 655 -29.87 -3.43 -38.13
C PRO A 655 -28.74 -3.04 -39.10
N GLN A 656 -28.29 -1.79 -39.09
CA GLN A 656 -27.17 -1.33 -39.94
C GLN A 656 -25.83 -2.00 -39.61
N ALA A 657 -25.67 -2.59 -38.42
CA ALA A 657 -24.49 -3.37 -38.07
C ALA A 657 -24.30 -4.59 -38.99
N VAL A 658 -25.37 -5.13 -39.58
CA VAL A 658 -25.28 -6.23 -40.55
C VAL A 658 -24.52 -5.80 -41.81
N SER A 659 -24.82 -4.60 -42.32
CA SER A 659 -24.15 -4.04 -43.49
C SER A 659 -22.66 -3.83 -43.23
N VAL A 660 -22.31 -3.19 -42.12
CA VAL A 660 -20.91 -2.94 -41.72
C VAL A 660 -20.14 -4.24 -41.48
N ARG A 661 -20.76 -5.25 -40.85
CA ARG A 661 -20.12 -6.58 -40.66
C ARG A 661 -19.81 -7.25 -42.00
N ARG A 662 -20.71 -7.17 -42.99
CA ARG A 662 -20.48 -7.75 -44.32
C ARG A 662 -19.31 -7.08 -45.03
N ALA A 663 -19.26 -5.75 -45.02
CA ALA A 663 -18.13 -5.00 -45.59
C ALA A 663 -16.79 -5.39 -44.94
N LEU A 664 -16.74 -5.50 -43.60
CA LEU A 664 -15.54 -5.94 -42.88
C LEU A 664 -15.13 -7.39 -43.21
N VAL A 665 -16.10 -8.30 -43.38
CA VAL A 665 -15.81 -9.69 -43.79
C VAL A 665 -15.11 -9.70 -45.15
N GLU A 666 -15.61 -8.93 -46.11
CA GLU A 666 -15.02 -8.83 -47.44
C GLU A 666 -13.61 -8.22 -47.38
N GLU A 667 -13.42 -7.16 -46.59
CA GLU A 667 -12.12 -6.52 -46.42
C GLU A 667 -11.07 -7.44 -45.74
N PHE A 668 -11.46 -8.17 -44.70
CA PHE A 668 -10.59 -9.19 -44.08
C PHE A 668 -10.29 -10.36 -45.00
N ALA A 669 -11.28 -10.80 -45.79
CA ALA A 669 -11.07 -11.86 -46.78
C ALA A 669 -10.09 -11.43 -47.88
N LEU A 670 -10.20 -10.18 -48.35
CA LEU A 670 -9.31 -9.60 -49.38
C LEU A 670 -7.88 -9.37 -48.86
N SER A 671 -7.72 -9.02 -47.59
CA SER A 671 -6.42 -8.84 -46.94
C SER A 671 -5.76 -10.15 -46.48
N GLY A 672 -6.46 -11.28 -46.58
CA GLY A 672 -5.95 -12.60 -46.20
C GLY A 672 -6.10 -12.93 -44.70
N ASP A 673 -6.79 -12.09 -43.93
CA ASP A 673 -7.04 -12.27 -42.50
C ASP A 673 -8.27 -13.19 -42.24
N VAL A 674 -8.15 -14.44 -42.66
CA VAL A 674 -9.24 -15.44 -42.68
C VAL A 674 -9.86 -15.65 -41.29
N ALA A 675 -9.07 -15.59 -40.21
CA ALA A 675 -9.56 -15.77 -38.84
C ALA A 675 -10.50 -14.63 -38.39
N LEU A 676 -10.17 -13.38 -38.74
CA LEU A 676 -11.01 -12.22 -38.43
C LEU A 676 -12.29 -12.22 -39.26
N ALA A 677 -12.18 -12.56 -40.56
CA ALA A 677 -13.34 -12.74 -41.44
C ALA A 677 -14.29 -13.80 -40.88
N GLN A 678 -13.78 -14.98 -40.50
CA GLN A 678 -14.56 -16.06 -39.92
C GLN A 678 -15.26 -15.64 -38.62
N ASN A 679 -14.57 -14.92 -37.72
CA ASN A 679 -15.15 -14.44 -36.46
C ASN A 679 -16.36 -13.52 -36.70
N GLN A 680 -16.25 -12.59 -37.66
CA GLN A 680 -17.37 -11.71 -38.00
C GLN A 680 -18.53 -12.46 -38.67
N LEU A 681 -18.22 -13.45 -39.51
CA LEU A 681 -19.23 -14.30 -40.16
C LEU A 681 -20.02 -15.16 -39.16
N LEU A 682 -19.34 -15.71 -38.15
CA LEU A 682 -19.98 -16.43 -37.04
C LEU A 682 -20.88 -15.52 -36.18
N LYS A 683 -20.54 -14.24 -36.05
CA LYS A 683 -21.40 -13.27 -35.35
C LYS A 683 -22.63 -12.91 -36.18
N LEU A 684 -22.51 -12.79 -37.50
CA LEU A 684 -23.65 -12.62 -38.40
C LEU A 684 -24.62 -13.81 -38.32
N SER A 685 -24.10 -15.05 -38.32
CA SER A 685 -24.95 -16.25 -38.27
C SER A 685 -25.71 -16.42 -36.94
N ARG A 686 -25.20 -15.82 -35.85
CA ARG A 686 -25.88 -15.84 -34.54
C ARG A 686 -26.98 -14.78 -34.39
N ASN A 687 -26.95 -13.71 -35.20
CA ASN A 687 -27.94 -12.64 -35.21
C ASN A 687 -29.00 -12.82 -36.32
N SER A 688 -29.07 -14.02 -36.93
CA SER A 688 -29.96 -14.34 -38.06
C SER A 688 -31.29 -14.99 -37.65
N ASP A 689 -31.49 -15.22 -36.36
CA ASP A 689 -32.77 -15.58 -35.73
C ASP A 689 -33.32 -14.34 -35.01
#